data_AF-A0A8S4B2A3-F1
#
_entry.id   AF-A0A8S4B2A3-F1
#
_cell.length_a   1.000
_cell.length_b   1.000
_cell.length_c   1.000
_cell.angle_alpha   90.00
_cell.angle_beta   90.00
_cell.angle_gamma   90.00
#
_symmetry.space_group_name_H-M   'P 1'
#
loop_
_entity.id
_entity.type
_entity.pdbx_description
1 polymer ?
#
loop_
_entity_poly.entity_id
_entity_poly.type
_entity_poly.pdbx_seq_one_letter_code
_entity_poly.pdbx_strand_id
1 'polypeptide(L)'
;MKCQMEAAEHPSSQRYCKETLKGEVGMFAKLKKKIAEEAATAPRTAVRIPRTISKESITSLGADSGDDFASDGSSSRDDLPAQLLRRNYQIRKLEAKLSDYAEQLRIMQKTKEKLEIALERHQDSSIKKLQEQSESHQASRAKMAEGMALALEKKDQEWMEKMTDVEKEKAALSARLEEMMEQSLTLFQKRDDLDELEGFQQQELAKVKHMLLRKEELLGQRERELQQKDSEAQSAKRGLSEAWGKLRALQQQHDESCRLNSEFETEREELLLLREEAETKTSELEGRCKELESVIQQVSEDFQKSQDIASTLEQSLHDLQAEHDSLRLQQQKAAVAEEDKERMLGELQKKVASLERRLKGNLSEDEHLQELLQEKSNLDRSLEETRAELLAVRTNHADTVSSLEAQVSRTSCTITELQTLLRHKDESSRAYKERTDTQIAELEHQVQEMSGKLNEAEQQITEKQQQMEKLQGERDAERAFLDQQVRLSEQQSQEKISRLEDGVSSLQTDKQTLTDRVSHLDKQLLDVNSILKQRTEELEECKAELSCRQTVSTEIAKALEDSRRQKEELQTQVGEAMLSLQNLQQELVAVTEKLTTREEDIKTLQNEVQSRQDALARLQEEAERLRAQLQLTEADRDAQLTGLREELLGQTQQLDSCQARISYLEVEVETLTEQLRGPEVCEEDQNGSVTVDDLDQLQKVNRDLEQQLSDKNRTIKQLQQRLAEFKRTLQKELKFKADSEVDGKERPSESRAERLERVCPDPPPASALSPPTSRTTVTNTSDLNDSREINFEYLKHVVLKFMSSRDAEAYQLIRAVSVLLNFTREEEDMLKQTLEYKMSWFGSKPSPKGIIRPSISGAPTHWS
;
A
#
# COMPACT_ATOMS: atom_id res chain seq x y z
N MET A 1 -2.91 36.33 -17.92
CA MET A 1 -1.63 36.17 -18.63
C MET A 1 -1.78 35.00 -19.59
N LYS A 2 -1.58 35.27 -20.89
CA LYS A 2 -1.47 34.38 -22.06
C LYS A 2 -1.95 32.93 -21.95
N CYS A 3 -3.06 32.65 -22.64
CA CYS A 3 -3.38 31.35 -23.23
C CYS A 3 -2.27 30.92 -24.21
N GLN A 4 -1.74 29.72 -24.02
CA GLN A 4 -1.03 28.97 -25.06
C GLN A 4 -1.87 27.73 -25.37
N MET A 5 -2.64 27.82 -26.45
CA MET A 5 -3.09 26.64 -27.19
C MET A 5 -1.85 26.09 -27.91
N GLU A 6 -1.32 24.97 -27.45
CA GLU A 6 -0.42 24.15 -28.25
C GLU A 6 -1.28 23.17 -29.07
N ALA A 7 -1.33 23.45 -30.36
CA ALA A 7 -1.83 22.55 -31.37
C ALA A 7 -0.85 21.37 -31.52
N ALA A 8 -1.23 20.20 -31.02
CA ALA A 8 -0.58 18.95 -31.36
C ALA A 8 -1.14 18.45 -32.71
N GLU A 9 -0.39 18.72 -33.78
CA GLU A 9 -0.56 18.10 -35.08
C GLU A 9 -0.37 16.57 -34.98
N HIS A 10 -1.38 15.81 -35.41
CA HIS A 10 -1.25 14.38 -35.70
C HIS A 10 -0.53 14.17 -37.04
N PRO A 11 0.61 13.43 -37.11
CA PRO A 11 1.15 12.95 -38.37
C PRO A 11 0.78 11.48 -38.57
N SER A 12 -0.51 11.15 -38.67
CA SER A 12 -0.94 9.73 -38.83
C SER A 12 -2.00 9.48 -39.90
N SER A 13 -2.68 10.51 -40.42
CA SER A 13 -3.78 10.32 -41.41
C SER A 13 -3.39 10.53 -42.88
N GLN A 14 -2.12 10.82 -43.21
CA GLN A 14 -1.69 11.03 -44.60
C GLN A 14 -0.95 9.86 -45.26
N ARG A 15 -0.69 8.75 -44.55
CA ARG A 15 -0.15 7.52 -45.18
C ARG A 15 -1.20 6.47 -45.55
N TYR A 16 -2.39 6.49 -44.93
CA TYR A 16 -3.41 5.47 -45.21
C TYR A 16 -4.39 5.79 -46.36
N CYS A 17 -4.35 7.00 -46.92
CA CYS A 17 -5.17 7.38 -48.09
C CYS A 17 -4.44 7.34 -49.43
N LYS A 18 -3.15 6.94 -49.47
CA LYS A 18 -2.38 6.80 -50.73
C LYS A 18 -2.11 5.35 -51.15
N GLU A 19 -2.45 4.36 -50.33
CA GLU A 19 -2.30 2.94 -50.67
C GLU A 19 -3.63 2.24 -51.01
N THR A 20 -4.79 2.83 -50.69
CA THR A 20 -6.11 2.28 -51.03
C THR A 20 -6.59 2.62 -52.45
N LEU A 21 -6.09 3.69 -53.08
CA LEU A 21 -6.43 4.04 -54.47
C LEU A 21 -5.56 3.36 -55.54
N LYS A 22 -4.52 2.61 -55.15
CA LYS A 22 -3.67 1.83 -56.08
C LYS A 22 -4.05 0.35 -56.17
N GLY A 23 -4.86 -0.14 -55.21
CA GLY A 23 -5.36 -1.52 -55.18
C GLY A 23 -6.65 -1.74 -55.98
N GLU A 24 -7.56 -0.76 -56.00
CA GLU A 24 -8.87 -0.90 -56.66
C GLU A 24 -8.81 -0.74 -58.19
N VAL A 25 -7.87 0.08 -58.71
CA VAL A 25 -7.65 0.20 -60.17
C VAL A 25 -6.92 -1.03 -60.75
N GLY A 26 -6.16 -1.76 -59.93
CA GLY A 26 -5.44 -2.97 -60.33
C GLY A 26 -6.32 -4.22 -60.47
N MET A 27 -7.40 -4.34 -59.68
CA MET A 27 -8.34 -5.46 -59.78
C MET A 27 -9.42 -5.23 -60.85
N PHE A 28 -9.88 -4.00 -61.07
CA PHE A 28 -10.85 -3.70 -62.14
C PHE A 28 -10.24 -3.82 -63.55
N ALA A 29 -8.94 -3.50 -63.71
CA ALA A 29 -8.19 -3.72 -64.95
C ALA A 29 -7.94 -5.21 -65.24
N LYS A 30 -7.70 -6.04 -64.21
CA LYS A 30 -7.55 -7.50 -64.35
C LYS A 30 -8.87 -8.19 -64.68
N LEU A 31 -10.01 -7.69 -64.19
CA LEU A 31 -11.33 -8.21 -64.53
C LEU A 31 -11.75 -7.85 -65.97
N LYS A 32 -11.50 -6.60 -66.42
CA LYS A 32 -11.73 -6.19 -67.82
C LYS A 32 -10.83 -6.92 -68.83
N LYS A 33 -9.59 -7.26 -68.46
CA LYS A 33 -8.69 -8.05 -69.33
C LYS A 33 -9.13 -9.51 -69.45
N LYS A 34 -9.65 -10.10 -68.37
CA LYS A 34 -10.11 -11.51 -68.35
C LYS A 34 -11.43 -11.73 -69.09
N ILE A 35 -12.35 -10.76 -69.05
CA ILE A 35 -13.61 -10.79 -69.84
C ILE A 35 -13.35 -10.53 -71.34
N ALA A 36 -12.28 -9.79 -71.69
CA ALA A 36 -11.89 -9.56 -73.09
C ALA A 36 -11.07 -10.73 -73.71
N GLU A 37 -10.34 -11.50 -72.90
CA GLU A 37 -9.57 -12.68 -73.37
C GLU A 37 -10.43 -13.96 -73.53
N GLU A 38 -11.54 -14.13 -72.80
CA GLU A 38 -12.44 -15.30 -72.98
C GLU A 38 -13.48 -15.15 -74.11
N ALA A 39 -13.65 -13.95 -74.67
CA ALA A 39 -14.52 -13.73 -75.84
C ALA A 39 -13.83 -14.03 -77.20
N ALA A 40 -12.56 -14.47 -77.20
CA ALA A 40 -11.74 -14.62 -78.39
C ALA A 40 -11.13 -16.03 -78.56
N THR A 41 -11.90 -17.09 -78.34
CA THR A 41 -11.52 -18.45 -78.79
C THR A 41 -12.76 -19.23 -79.22
N ALA A 42 -13.15 -19.04 -80.48
CA ALA A 42 -14.06 -19.92 -81.19
C ALA A 42 -13.25 -20.76 -82.21
N PRO A 43 -13.02 -22.06 -81.98
CA PRO A 43 -12.65 -22.97 -83.05
C PRO A 43 -13.90 -23.34 -83.84
N ARG A 44 -13.89 -22.94 -85.11
CA ARG A 44 -14.81 -23.36 -86.16
C ARG A 44 -14.63 -24.85 -86.49
N THR A 45 -15.69 -25.40 -87.11
CA THR A 45 -15.80 -26.62 -87.95
C THR A 45 -16.00 -27.96 -87.20
N ALA A 46 -16.94 -28.85 -87.56
CA ALA A 46 -17.64 -29.03 -88.83
C ALA A 46 -19.08 -29.58 -88.62
N VAL A 47 -20.07 -28.77 -89.00
CA VAL A 47 -21.38 -29.23 -89.45
C VAL A 47 -21.25 -29.46 -90.96
N ARG A 48 -21.34 -30.72 -91.40
CA ARG A 48 -21.41 -31.09 -92.82
C ARG A 48 -22.87 -31.07 -93.24
N ILE A 49 -23.34 -29.93 -93.72
CA ILE A 49 -24.53 -29.83 -94.57
C ILE A 49 -24.09 -30.24 -96.00
N PRO A 50 -24.81 -31.10 -96.73
CA PRO A 50 -24.77 -31.07 -98.18
C PRO A 50 -25.68 -29.93 -98.65
N ARG A 51 -25.05 -28.86 -99.14
CA ARG A 51 -25.71 -27.76 -99.86
C ARG A 51 -25.91 -28.13 -101.33
N THR A 52 -26.92 -27.49 -101.91
CA THR A 52 -27.12 -27.11 -103.32
C THR A 52 -27.47 -28.20 -104.33
N ILE A 53 -28.72 -28.13 -104.83
CA ILE A 53 -28.92 -27.93 -106.27
C ILE A 53 -29.94 -26.79 -106.46
N SER A 54 -29.52 -25.80 -107.23
CA SER A 54 -30.22 -24.56 -107.56
C SER A 54 -31.36 -24.79 -108.56
N LYS A 55 -32.34 -23.89 -108.51
CA LYS A 55 -33.30 -23.63 -109.59
C LYS A 55 -32.59 -22.96 -110.78
N GLU A 56 -32.71 -23.55 -111.96
CA GLU A 56 -32.78 -22.90 -113.28
C GLU A 56 -33.77 -23.78 -114.11
N SER A 57 -34.94 -23.27 -114.55
CA SER A 57 -35.23 -22.86 -115.95
C SER A 57 -34.50 -23.75 -116.97
N ILE A 58 -35.13 -24.52 -117.87
CA ILE A 58 -35.88 -24.12 -119.08
C ILE A 58 -36.69 -25.34 -119.63
N THR A 59 -37.89 -25.07 -120.14
CA THR A 59 -38.65 -25.73 -121.25
C THR A 59 -38.18 -27.09 -121.84
N SER A 60 -39.11 -28.03 -122.06
CA SER A 60 -39.72 -28.27 -123.40
C SER A 60 -40.59 -29.55 -123.49
N LEU A 61 -41.81 -29.41 -124.04
CA LEU A 61 -42.54 -30.30 -124.98
C LEU A 61 -42.95 -31.72 -124.46
N GLY A 62 -44.16 -32.24 -124.55
CA GLY A 62 -45.48 -31.91 -125.15
C GLY A 62 -46.42 -33.07 -124.74
N ALA A 63 -47.68 -32.85 -124.36
CA ALA A 63 -48.86 -33.03 -125.22
C ALA A 63 -48.60 -33.77 -126.54
N ASP A 64 -49.37 -34.83 -126.86
CA ASP A 64 -50.46 -34.76 -127.85
C ASP A 64 -51.17 -36.11 -128.13
N SER A 65 -52.49 -36.01 -128.36
CA SER A 65 -53.44 -36.79 -129.21
C SER A 65 -53.42 -38.34 -129.19
N GLY A 66 -54.53 -39.08 -129.11
CA GLY A 66 -55.81 -38.94 -129.80
C GLY A 66 -55.93 -40.03 -130.90
N ASP A 67 -57.13 -40.59 -131.00
CA ASP A 67 -57.65 -41.69 -131.86
C ASP A 67 -57.12 -41.82 -133.32
N ASP A 68 -57.14 -43.05 -133.87
CA ASP A 68 -58.06 -43.41 -134.97
C ASP A 68 -57.97 -44.87 -135.48
N PHE A 69 -59.10 -45.37 -135.96
CA PHE A 69 -59.42 -46.69 -136.52
C PHE A 69 -59.09 -46.81 -138.03
N ALA A 70 -58.76 -48.02 -138.51
CA ALA A 70 -59.17 -48.61 -139.81
C ALA A 70 -58.74 -50.10 -139.80
N SER A 71 -59.62 -51.10 -139.76
CA SER A 71 -60.43 -51.65 -140.86
C SER A 71 -59.65 -51.87 -142.17
N ASP A 72 -59.28 -53.12 -142.45
CA ASP A 72 -59.50 -53.69 -143.78
C ASP A 72 -59.64 -55.21 -143.72
N GLY A 73 -60.60 -55.72 -144.49
CA GLY A 73 -60.86 -57.13 -144.68
C GLY A 73 -60.97 -57.46 -146.16
N SER A 74 -60.52 -58.66 -146.55
CA SER A 74 -61.08 -59.49 -147.63
C SER A 74 -60.23 -60.77 -147.75
N SER A 75 -60.86 -61.95 -147.67
CA SER A 75 -61.15 -62.88 -148.80
C SER A 75 -59.94 -63.79 -149.14
N SER A 76 -60.00 -65.11 -149.30
CA SER A 76 -61.09 -66.00 -149.68
C SER A 76 -60.92 -67.42 -149.12
N ARG A 77 -62.06 -67.98 -148.68
CA ARG A 77 -62.55 -69.37 -148.70
C ARG A 77 -61.59 -70.59 -148.73
N ASP A 78 -61.86 -71.43 -147.70
CA ASP A 78 -61.88 -72.91 -147.67
C ASP A 78 -60.67 -73.66 -147.07
N ASP A 79 -60.66 -73.84 -145.73
CA ASP A 79 -60.58 -75.14 -145.00
C ASP A 79 -60.52 -74.94 -143.46
N LEU A 80 -61.70 -74.87 -142.81
CA LEU A 80 -61.91 -74.42 -141.42
C LEU A 80 -61.64 -75.43 -140.25
N PRO A 81 -61.73 -76.76 -140.40
CA PRO A 81 -61.72 -77.65 -139.21
C PRO A 81 -60.35 -77.84 -138.52
N ALA A 82 -59.24 -77.79 -139.27
CA ALA A 82 -57.92 -78.14 -138.75
C ALA A 82 -57.18 -77.01 -138.01
N GLN A 83 -57.61 -75.75 -138.19
CA GLN A 83 -57.02 -74.57 -137.52
C GLN A 83 -57.61 -74.34 -136.11
N LEU A 84 -58.87 -74.73 -135.88
CA LEU A 84 -59.59 -74.49 -134.62
C LEU A 84 -59.03 -75.31 -133.44
N LEU A 85 -58.59 -76.56 -133.65
CA LEU A 85 -57.98 -77.37 -132.59
C LEU A 85 -56.61 -76.84 -132.16
N ARG A 86 -55.76 -76.40 -133.11
CA ARG A 86 -54.43 -75.84 -132.79
C ARG A 86 -54.55 -74.52 -132.03
N ARG A 87 -55.49 -73.65 -132.43
CA ARG A 87 -55.78 -72.40 -131.71
C ARG A 87 -56.27 -72.66 -130.28
N ASN A 88 -57.19 -73.60 -130.06
CA ASN A 88 -57.69 -73.92 -128.71
C ASN A 88 -56.57 -74.45 -127.78
N TYR A 89 -55.66 -75.29 -128.28
CA TYR A 89 -54.51 -75.75 -127.50
C TYR A 89 -53.55 -74.60 -127.17
N GLN A 90 -53.31 -73.69 -128.11
CA GLN A 90 -52.49 -72.49 -127.87
C GLN A 90 -53.14 -71.52 -126.87
N ILE A 91 -54.47 -71.34 -126.91
CA ILE A 91 -55.19 -70.50 -125.95
C ILE A 91 -55.02 -71.04 -124.53
N ARG A 92 -55.28 -72.33 -124.28
CA ARG A 92 -55.09 -72.92 -122.95
C ARG A 92 -53.65 -72.82 -122.43
N LYS A 93 -52.66 -72.95 -123.31
CA LYS A 93 -51.24 -72.77 -122.94
C LYS A 93 -50.92 -71.32 -122.57
N LEU A 94 -51.54 -70.35 -123.24
CA LEU A 94 -51.40 -68.93 -122.90
C LEU A 94 -52.16 -68.58 -121.61
N GLU A 95 -53.33 -69.16 -121.38
CA GLU A 95 -54.11 -69.01 -120.14
C GLU A 95 -53.36 -69.56 -118.93
N ALA A 96 -52.73 -70.73 -119.04
CA ALA A 96 -51.88 -71.29 -117.97
C ALA A 96 -50.69 -70.37 -117.66
N LYS A 97 -50.01 -69.85 -118.69
CA LYS A 97 -48.92 -68.88 -118.51
C LYS A 97 -49.40 -67.57 -117.88
N LEU A 98 -50.57 -67.07 -118.29
CA LEU A 98 -51.19 -65.88 -117.68
C LEU A 98 -51.51 -66.11 -116.20
N SER A 99 -52.01 -67.30 -115.85
CA SER A 99 -52.26 -67.70 -114.47
C SER A 99 -50.95 -67.78 -113.67
N ASP A 100 -49.89 -68.35 -114.23
CA ASP A 100 -48.57 -68.41 -113.59
C ASP A 100 -47.98 -67.02 -113.38
N TYR A 101 -48.13 -66.11 -114.35
CA TYR A 101 -47.71 -64.71 -114.21
C TYR A 101 -48.55 -63.96 -113.16
N ALA A 102 -49.86 -64.21 -113.09
CA ALA A 102 -50.72 -63.63 -112.05
C ALA A 102 -50.35 -64.15 -110.65
N GLU A 103 -50.00 -65.42 -110.51
CA GLU A 103 -49.51 -65.99 -109.26
C GLU A 103 -48.14 -65.41 -108.88
N GLN A 104 -47.21 -65.31 -109.83
CA GLN A 104 -45.92 -64.66 -109.62
C GLN A 104 -46.07 -63.20 -109.20
N LEU A 105 -47.00 -62.45 -109.80
CA LEU A 105 -47.32 -61.08 -109.38
C LEU A 105 -47.88 -61.02 -107.96
N ARG A 106 -48.78 -61.94 -107.56
CA ARG A 106 -49.27 -62.00 -106.17
C ARG A 106 -48.15 -62.34 -105.18
N ILE A 107 -47.24 -63.23 -105.54
CA ILE A 107 -46.06 -63.55 -104.71
C ILE A 107 -45.14 -62.32 -104.62
N MET A 108 -44.84 -61.67 -105.74
CA MET A 108 -44.04 -60.44 -105.79
C MET A 108 -44.66 -59.32 -104.95
N GLN A 109 -45.98 -59.13 -105.02
CA GLN A 109 -46.71 -58.16 -104.22
C GLN A 109 -46.58 -58.46 -102.71
N LYS A 110 -46.78 -59.71 -102.30
CA LYS A 110 -46.59 -60.12 -100.89
C LYS A 110 -45.15 -59.95 -100.43
N THR A 111 -44.16 -60.20 -101.28
CA THR A 111 -42.76 -59.95 -100.93
C THR A 111 -42.46 -58.46 -100.79
N LYS A 112 -43.03 -57.63 -101.67
CA LYS A 112 -42.92 -56.17 -101.59
C LYS A 112 -43.53 -55.66 -100.29
N GLU A 113 -44.75 -56.06 -99.94
CA GLU A 113 -45.42 -55.66 -98.69
C GLU A 113 -44.62 -56.07 -97.44
N LYS A 114 -44.05 -57.28 -97.43
CA LYS A 114 -43.17 -57.72 -96.32
C LYS A 114 -41.90 -56.89 -96.21
N LEU A 115 -41.30 -56.52 -97.34
CA LEU A 115 -40.12 -55.66 -97.36
C LEU A 115 -40.46 -54.23 -96.95
N GLU A 116 -41.61 -53.70 -97.35
CA GLU A 116 -42.11 -52.40 -96.92
C GLU A 116 -42.33 -52.37 -95.40
N ILE A 117 -43.01 -53.38 -94.83
CA ILE A 117 -43.21 -53.48 -93.38
C ILE A 117 -41.87 -53.64 -92.65
N ALA A 118 -40.92 -54.41 -93.18
CA ALA A 118 -39.60 -54.55 -92.58
C ALA A 118 -38.80 -53.24 -92.63
N LEU A 119 -38.90 -52.50 -93.74
CA LEU A 119 -38.28 -51.19 -93.91
C LEU A 119 -38.89 -50.16 -92.96
N GLU A 120 -40.21 -50.11 -92.85
CA GLU A 120 -40.94 -49.23 -91.93
C GLU A 120 -40.57 -49.53 -90.47
N ARG A 121 -40.56 -50.81 -90.05
CA ARG A 121 -40.09 -51.21 -88.71
C ARG A 121 -38.63 -50.86 -88.46
N HIS A 122 -37.77 -51.00 -89.46
CA HIS A 122 -36.37 -50.61 -89.35
C HIS A 122 -36.23 -49.09 -89.23
N GLN A 123 -36.99 -48.32 -90.00
CA GLN A 123 -37.05 -46.86 -89.92
C GLN A 123 -37.58 -46.39 -88.56
N ASP A 124 -38.69 -46.96 -88.07
CA ASP A 124 -39.25 -46.67 -86.75
C ASP A 124 -38.28 -47.02 -85.63
N SER A 125 -37.62 -48.19 -85.70
CA SER A 125 -36.59 -48.56 -84.72
C SER A 125 -35.39 -47.62 -84.77
N SER A 126 -34.98 -47.17 -85.96
CA SER A 126 -33.89 -46.21 -86.12
C SER A 126 -34.25 -44.81 -85.61
N ILE A 127 -35.46 -44.33 -85.89
CA ILE A 127 -35.97 -43.04 -85.39
C ILE A 127 -36.08 -43.10 -83.87
N LYS A 128 -36.64 -44.19 -83.32
CA LYS A 128 -36.76 -44.38 -81.88
C LYS A 128 -35.40 -44.41 -81.18
N LYS A 129 -34.40 -45.10 -81.74
CA LYS A 129 -33.02 -45.08 -81.20
C LYS A 129 -32.40 -43.68 -81.24
N LEU A 130 -32.59 -42.92 -82.32
CA LEU A 130 -32.12 -41.54 -82.41
C LEU A 130 -32.82 -40.63 -81.40
N GLN A 131 -34.13 -40.83 -81.20
CA GLN A 131 -34.90 -40.11 -80.20
C GLN A 131 -34.43 -40.44 -78.77
N GLU A 132 -34.26 -41.72 -78.43
CA GLU A 132 -33.73 -42.16 -77.13
C GLU A 132 -32.32 -41.62 -76.87
N GLN A 133 -31.45 -41.59 -77.89
CA GLN A 133 -30.12 -40.97 -77.78
C GLN A 133 -30.23 -39.45 -77.55
N SER A 134 -31.10 -38.77 -78.30
CA SER A 134 -31.34 -37.32 -78.13
C SER A 134 -31.88 -37.00 -76.74
N GLU A 135 -32.86 -37.75 -76.25
CA GLU A 135 -33.45 -37.60 -74.91
C GLU A 135 -32.41 -37.87 -73.82
N SER A 136 -31.59 -38.91 -73.97
CA SER A 136 -30.48 -39.22 -73.05
C SER A 136 -29.43 -38.09 -73.01
N HIS A 137 -29.04 -37.55 -74.17
CA HIS A 137 -28.13 -36.41 -74.24
C HIS A 137 -28.74 -35.13 -73.66
N GLN A 138 -30.02 -34.88 -73.90
CA GLN A 138 -30.73 -33.72 -73.34
C GLN A 138 -30.88 -33.84 -71.82
N ALA A 139 -31.20 -35.03 -71.31
CA ALA A 139 -31.24 -35.31 -69.87
C ALA A 139 -29.86 -35.20 -69.21
N SER A 140 -28.80 -35.68 -69.87
CA SER A 140 -27.42 -35.53 -69.39
C SER A 140 -27.01 -34.06 -69.34
N ARG A 141 -27.33 -33.28 -70.37
CA ARG A 141 -27.08 -31.83 -70.41
C ARG A 141 -27.88 -31.07 -69.35
N ALA A 142 -29.14 -31.45 -69.13
CA ALA A 142 -29.98 -30.87 -68.08
C ALA A 142 -29.41 -31.15 -66.68
N LYS A 143 -29.01 -32.39 -66.39
CA LYS A 143 -28.35 -32.76 -65.13
C LYS A 143 -27.06 -31.99 -64.89
N MET A 144 -26.25 -31.77 -65.93
CA MET A 144 -25.03 -30.96 -65.82
C MET A 144 -25.37 -29.48 -65.52
N ALA A 145 -26.37 -28.91 -66.20
CA ALA A 145 -26.80 -27.54 -65.94
C ALA A 145 -27.38 -27.37 -64.53
N GLU A 146 -28.17 -28.33 -64.06
CA GLU A 146 -28.70 -28.36 -62.69
C GLU A 146 -27.57 -28.50 -61.66
N GLY A 147 -26.58 -29.36 -61.91
CA GLY A 147 -25.39 -29.50 -61.06
C GLY A 147 -24.56 -28.21 -60.98
N MET A 148 -24.41 -27.48 -62.10
CA MET A 148 -23.75 -26.17 -62.11
C MET A 148 -24.58 -25.11 -61.38
N ALA A 149 -25.90 -25.09 -61.56
CA ALA A 149 -26.80 -24.17 -60.86
C ALA A 149 -26.75 -24.38 -59.34
N LEU A 150 -26.81 -25.63 -58.87
CA LEU A 150 -26.66 -25.96 -57.45
C LEU A 150 -25.27 -25.61 -56.89
N ALA A 151 -24.22 -25.75 -57.70
CA ALA A 151 -22.87 -25.33 -57.28
C ALA A 151 -22.75 -23.81 -57.14
N LEU A 152 -23.38 -23.04 -58.04
CA LEU A 152 -23.46 -21.59 -57.95
C LEU A 152 -24.30 -21.14 -56.75
N GLU A 153 -25.46 -21.75 -56.53
CA GLU A 153 -26.32 -21.45 -55.38
C GLU A 153 -25.61 -21.73 -54.05
N LYS A 154 -24.88 -22.84 -53.95
CA LYS A 154 -24.03 -23.12 -52.78
C LYS A 154 -22.94 -22.06 -52.59
N LYS A 155 -22.33 -21.60 -53.69
CA LYS A 155 -21.30 -20.54 -53.63
C LYS A 155 -21.91 -19.21 -53.20
N ASP A 156 -23.08 -18.85 -53.70
CA ASP A 156 -23.79 -17.64 -53.30
C ASP A 156 -24.18 -17.72 -51.82
N GLN A 157 -24.64 -18.87 -51.33
CA GLN A 157 -24.91 -19.08 -49.91
C GLN A 157 -23.65 -18.94 -49.05
N GLU A 158 -22.52 -19.55 -49.44
CA GLU A 158 -21.22 -19.38 -48.77
C GLU A 158 -20.78 -17.91 -48.72
N TRP A 159 -21.01 -17.15 -49.80
CA TRP A 159 -20.70 -15.72 -49.85
C TRP A 159 -21.62 -14.89 -48.98
N MET A 160 -22.91 -15.20 -48.95
CA MET A 160 -23.88 -14.55 -48.06
C MET A 160 -23.51 -14.79 -46.59
N GLU A 161 -23.16 -16.01 -46.21
CA GLU A 161 -22.69 -16.32 -44.85
C GLU A 161 -21.45 -15.50 -44.49
N LYS A 162 -20.44 -15.47 -45.37
CA LYS A 162 -19.24 -14.63 -45.16
C LYS A 162 -19.57 -13.15 -45.05
N MET A 163 -20.48 -12.63 -45.85
CA MET A 163 -20.93 -11.24 -45.75
C MET A 163 -21.60 -10.98 -44.40
N THR A 164 -22.46 -11.89 -43.92
CA THR A 164 -23.09 -11.73 -42.60
C THR A 164 -22.07 -11.78 -41.46
N ASP A 165 -21.03 -12.60 -41.57
CA ASP A 165 -19.99 -12.66 -40.54
C ASP A 165 -19.12 -11.41 -40.55
N VAL A 166 -18.75 -10.90 -41.73
CA VAL A 166 -18.05 -9.60 -41.86
C VAL A 166 -18.91 -8.45 -41.34
N GLU A 167 -20.22 -8.45 -41.59
CA GLU A 167 -21.14 -7.45 -41.06
C GLU A 167 -21.23 -7.50 -39.53
N LYS A 168 -21.27 -8.71 -38.94
CA LYS A 168 -21.20 -8.89 -37.48
C LYS A 168 -19.88 -8.39 -36.91
N GLU A 169 -18.75 -8.71 -37.53
CA GLU A 169 -17.43 -8.23 -37.10
C GLU A 169 -17.33 -6.70 -37.19
N LYS A 170 -17.82 -6.11 -38.28
CA LYS A 170 -17.88 -4.65 -38.43
C LYS A 170 -18.73 -4.01 -37.34
N ALA A 171 -19.89 -4.59 -37.02
CA ALA A 171 -20.75 -4.09 -35.96
C ALA A 171 -20.07 -4.19 -34.58
N ALA A 172 -19.42 -5.33 -34.28
CA ALA A 172 -18.68 -5.53 -33.04
C ALA A 172 -17.50 -4.56 -32.90
N LEU A 173 -16.74 -4.33 -33.97
CA LEU A 173 -15.64 -3.35 -33.98
C LEU A 173 -16.15 -1.91 -33.83
N SER A 174 -17.28 -1.57 -34.44
CA SER A 174 -17.88 -0.24 -34.32
C SER A 174 -18.37 0.01 -32.90
N ALA A 175 -19.05 -0.97 -32.28
CA ALA A 175 -19.48 -0.89 -30.88
C ALA A 175 -18.28 -0.74 -29.93
N ARG A 176 -17.18 -1.48 -30.17
CA ARG A 176 -15.96 -1.35 -29.36
C ARG A 176 -15.28 0.02 -29.52
N LEU A 177 -15.36 0.63 -30.70
CA LEU A 177 -14.84 1.96 -30.95
C LEU A 177 -15.69 3.04 -30.27
N GLU A 178 -17.01 2.91 -30.30
CA GLU A 178 -17.93 3.78 -29.56
C GLU A 178 -17.70 3.68 -28.05
N GLU A 179 -17.56 2.47 -27.51
CA GLU A 179 -17.24 2.24 -26.10
C GLU A 179 -15.90 2.88 -25.72
N MET A 180 -14.86 2.72 -26.53
CA MET A 180 -13.57 3.37 -26.31
C MET A 180 -13.69 4.90 -26.34
N MET A 181 -14.50 5.45 -27.25
CA MET A 181 -14.73 6.88 -27.35
C MET A 181 -15.46 7.43 -26.11
N GLU A 182 -16.48 6.72 -25.64
CA GLU A 182 -17.22 7.08 -24.42
C GLU A 182 -16.33 6.97 -23.17
N GLN A 183 -15.51 5.92 -23.08
CA GLN A 183 -14.49 5.80 -22.02
C GLN A 183 -13.49 6.96 -22.07
N SER A 184 -13.04 7.37 -23.27
CA SER A 184 -12.14 8.52 -23.40
C SER A 184 -12.81 9.82 -22.93
N LEU A 185 -14.08 10.04 -23.30
CA LEU A 185 -14.85 11.23 -22.92
C LEU A 185 -15.08 11.29 -21.41
N THR A 186 -15.44 10.16 -20.79
CA THR A 186 -15.59 10.08 -19.33
C THR A 186 -14.28 10.28 -18.59
N LEU A 187 -13.14 9.84 -19.14
CA LEU A 187 -11.82 10.14 -18.59
C LEU A 187 -11.46 11.62 -18.69
N PHE A 188 -11.81 12.29 -19.80
CA PHE A 188 -11.64 13.74 -19.93
C PHE A 188 -12.51 14.50 -18.93
N GLN A 189 -13.78 14.16 -18.79
CA GLN A 189 -14.66 14.78 -17.80
C GLN A 189 -14.11 14.60 -16.38
N LYS A 190 -13.67 13.39 -16.02
CA LYS A 190 -13.02 13.15 -14.72
C LYS A 190 -11.75 13.96 -14.53
N ARG A 191 -10.99 14.21 -15.60
CA ARG A 191 -9.79 15.05 -15.56
C ARG A 191 -10.16 16.51 -15.28
N ASP A 192 -11.17 17.01 -15.98
CA ASP A 192 -11.67 18.38 -15.79
C ASP A 192 -12.24 18.57 -14.37
N ASP A 193 -13.03 17.61 -13.87
CA ASP A 193 -13.55 17.60 -12.50
C ASP A 193 -12.41 17.61 -11.46
N LEU A 194 -11.33 16.85 -11.71
CA LEU A 194 -10.16 16.83 -10.84
C LEU A 194 -9.42 18.18 -10.86
N ASP A 195 -9.23 18.77 -12.03
CA ASP A 195 -8.56 20.08 -12.16
C ASP A 195 -9.39 21.18 -11.47
N GLU A 196 -10.73 21.13 -11.54
CA GLU A 196 -11.62 22.03 -10.78
C GLU A 196 -11.48 21.83 -9.27
N LEU A 197 -11.49 20.58 -8.80
CA LEU A 197 -11.30 20.24 -7.38
C LEU A 197 -9.93 20.70 -6.87
N GLU A 198 -8.87 20.52 -7.65
CA GLU A 198 -7.54 21.03 -7.33
C GLU A 198 -7.53 22.57 -7.24
N GLY A 199 -8.25 23.25 -8.14
CA GLY A 199 -8.47 24.69 -8.08
C GLY A 199 -9.15 25.14 -6.79
N PHE A 200 -10.22 24.47 -6.37
CA PHE A 200 -10.91 24.74 -5.10
C PHE A 200 -10.00 24.48 -3.89
N GLN A 201 -9.24 23.38 -3.90
CA GLN A 201 -8.30 23.08 -2.83
C GLN A 201 -7.20 24.14 -2.70
N GLN A 202 -6.65 24.60 -3.83
CA GLN A 202 -5.65 25.68 -3.84
C GLN A 202 -6.25 26.99 -3.31
N GLN A 203 -7.49 27.31 -3.67
CA GLN A 203 -8.19 28.48 -3.16
C GLN A 203 -8.42 28.41 -1.64
N GLU A 204 -8.92 27.28 -1.14
CA GLU A 204 -9.12 27.07 0.29
C GLU A 204 -7.80 27.09 1.07
N LEU A 205 -6.74 26.48 0.52
CA LEU A 205 -5.41 26.56 1.12
C LEU A 205 -4.88 28.01 1.16
N ALA A 206 -5.11 28.81 0.11
CA ALA A 206 -4.73 30.21 0.09
C ALA A 206 -5.51 31.03 1.14
N LYS A 207 -6.82 30.77 1.29
CA LYS A 207 -7.64 31.38 2.35
C LYS A 207 -7.12 31.03 3.74
N VAL A 208 -6.85 29.74 4.00
CA VAL A 208 -6.28 29.27 5.28
C VAL A 208 -4.92 29.91 5.54
N LYS A 209 -4.03 29.96 4.55
CA LYS A 209 -2.73 30.64 4.65
C LYS A 209 -2.89 32.13 5.01
N HIS A 210 -3.80 32.84 4.34
CA HIS A 210 -4.05 34.25 4.66
C HIS A 210 -4.62 34.44 6.08
N MET A 211 -5.55 33.58 6.51
CA MET A 211 -6.08 33.63 7.87
C MET A 211 -5.00 33.35 8.92
N LEU A 212 -4.13 32.36 8.69
CA LEU A 212 -3.03 32.03 9.59
C LEU A 212 -2.04 33.18 9.70
N LEU A 213 -1.58 33.73 8.57
CA LEU A 213 -0.69 34.90 8.56
C LEU A 213 -1.30 36.08 9.32
N ARG A 214 -2.58 36.37 9.10
CA ARG A 214 -3.27 37.45 9.83
C ARG A 214 -3.38 37.17 11.33
N LYS A 215 -3.57 35.92 11.72
CA LYS A 215 -3.59 35.51 13.14
C LYS A 215 -2.20 35.61 13.77
N GLU A 216 -1.14 35.21 13.06
CA GLU A 216 0.25 35.37 13.50
C GLU A 216 0.61 36.85 13.67
N GLU A 217 0.23 37.72 12.73
CA GLU A 217 0.43 39.17 12.83
C GLU A 217 -0.29 39.76 14.06
N LEU A 218 -1.53 39.35 14.31
CA LEU A 218 -2.31 39.79 15.47
C LEU A 218 -1.71 39.28 16.78
N LEU A 219 -1.25 38.03 16.83
CA LEU A 219 -0.55 37.48 17.99
C LEU A 219 0.74 38.27 18.26
N GLY A 220 1.54 38.54 17.23
CA GLY A 220 2.75 39.35 17.36
C GLY A 220 2.47 40.80 17.79
N GLN A 221 1.31 41.37 17.43
CA GLN A 221 0.86 42.66 17.97
C GLN A 221 0.53 42.57 19.47
N ARG A 222 -0.21 41.54 19.88
CA ARG A 222 -0.59 41.33 21.29
C ARG A 222 0.59 41.01 22.18
N GLU A 223 1.56 40.25 21.69
CA GLU A 223 2.82 39.99 22.40
C GLU A 223 3.61 41.27 22.65
N ARG A 224 3.69 42.18 21.65
CA ARG A 224 4.33 43.49 21.83
C ARG A 224 3.59 44.38 22.82
N GLU A 225 2.25 44.40 22.77
CA GLU A 225 1.43 45.13 23.74
C GLU A 225 1.63 44.59 25.17
N LEU A 226 1.68 43.27 25.34
CA LEU A 226 1.95 42.63 26.63
C LEU A 226 3.36 42.95 27.14
N GLN A 227 4.39 42.89 26.29
CA GLN A 227 5.75 43.27 26.66
C GLN A 227 5.84 44.74 27.08
N GLN A 228 5.14 45.64 26.38
CA GLN A 228 5.05 47.04 26.77
C GLN A 228 4.38 47.18 28.13
N LYS A 229 3.22 46.53 28.34
CA LYS A 229 2.49 46.55 29.63
C LYS A 229 3.32 45.99 30.78
N ASP A 230 4.08 44.93 30.55
CA ASP A 230 5.00 44.38 31.54
C ASP A 230 6.11 45.38 31.89
N SER A 231 6.67 46.08 30.90
CA SER A 231 7.69 47.11 31.15
C SER A 231 7.12 48.30 31.95
N GLU A 232 5.90 48.72 31.64
CA GLU A 232 5.15 49.76 32.38
C GLU A 232 4.90 49.30 33.82
N ALA A 233 4.43 48.07 34.02
CA ALA A 233 4.19 47.49 35.33
C ALA A 233 5.47 47.36 36.16
N GLN A 234 6.58 46.95 35.56
CA GLN A 234 7.89 46.91 36.23
C GLN A 234 8.37 48.32 36.62
N SER A 235 8.15 49.31 35.76
CA SER A 235 8.47 50.71 36.07
C SER A 235 7.63 51.23 37.23
N ALA A 236 6.32 50.97 37.22
CA ALA A 236 5.42 51.33 38.30
C ALA A 236 5.80 50.64 39.62
N LYS A 237 6.19 49.35 39.59
CA LYS A 237 6.69 48.63 40.77
C LYS A 237 7.95 49.29 41.33
N ARG A 238 8.92 49.67 40.49
CA ARG A 238 10.11 50.41 40.92
C ARG A 238 9.75 51.75 41.57
N GLY A 239 8.88 52.53 40.91
CA GLY A 239 8.41 53.81 41.45
C GLY A 239 7.67 53.67 42.77
N LEU A 240 6.86 52.62 42.93
CA LEU A 240 6.21 52.29 44.20
C LEU A 240 7.24 51.95 45.28
N SER A 241 8.24 51.10 44.99
CA SER A 241 9.32 50.78 45.94
C SER A 241 10.11 52.02 46.36
N GLU A 242 10.41 52.94 45.43
CA GLU A 242 11.06 54.21 45.74
C GLU A 242 10.17 55.09 46.65
N ALA A 243 8.87 55.17 46.38
CA ALA A 243 7.92 55.91 47.22
C ALA A 243 7.82 55.31 48.62
N TRP A 244 7.78 53.98 48.75
CA TRP A 244 7.85 53.28 50.04
C TRP A 244 9.15 53.57 50.79
N GLY A 245 10.28 53.64 50.08
CA GLY A 245 11.56 54.03 50.64
C GLY A 245 11.53 55.46 51.21
N LYS A 246 10.99 56.42 50.45
CA LYS A 246 10.81 57.82 50.89
C LYS A 246 9.86 57.93 52.08
N LEU A 247 8.74 57.20 52.06
CA LEU A 247 7.79 57.18 53.17
C LEU A 247 8.44 56.65 54.45
N ARG A 248 9.24 55.58 54.35
CA ARG A 248 9.99 55.05 55.51
C ARG A 248 11.00 56.06 56.05
N ALA A 249 11.71 56.77 55.17
CA ALA A 249 12.64 57.82 55.60
C ALA A 249 11.92 58.98 56.30
N LEU A 250 10.78 59.43 55.76
CA LEU A 250 9.95 60.45 56.40
C LEU A 250 9.39 59.99 57.75
N GLN A 251 8.97 58.73 57.84
CA GLN A 251 8.54 58.15 59.12
C GLN A 251 9.66 58.18 60.15
N GLN A 252 10.88 57.78 59.77
CA GLN A 252 12.04 57.85 60.67
C GLN A 252 12.33 59.28 61.13
N GLN A 253 12.28 60.25 60.21
CA GLN A 253 12.45 61.68 60.53
C GLN A 253 11.35 62.18 61.48
N HIS A 254 10.11 61.74 61.28
CA HIS A 254 9.00 62.07 62.16
C HIS A 254 9.19 61.47 63.55
N ASP A 255 9.56 60.18 63.63
CA ASP A 255 9.83 59.50 64.89
C ASP A 255 10.99 60.17 65.66
N GLU A 256 12.06 60.56 64.96
CA GLU A 256 13.17 61.35 65.51
C GLU A 256 12.71 62.71 66.02
N SER A 257 11.89 63.44 65.26
CA SER A 257 11.34 64.73 65.68
C SER A 257 10.42 64.59 66.90
N CYS A 258 9.61 63.54 66.97
CA CYS A 258 8.77 63.25 68.12
C CYS A 258 9.62 62.97 69.36
N ARG A 259 10.70 62.17 69.21
CA ARG A 259 11.65 61.91 70.31
C ARG A 259 12.27 63.21 70.82
N LEU A 260 12.75 64.06 69.91
CA LEU A 260 13.35 65.35 70.26
C LEU A 260 12.34 66.26 70.96
N ASN A 261 11.08 66.28 70.51
CA ASN A 261 10.05 67.09 71.14
C ASN A 261 9.74 66.63 72.57
N SER A 262 9.70 65.31 72.81
CA SER A 262 9.58 64.76 74.16
C SER A 262 10.78 65.12 75.04
N GLU A 263 12.01 65.09 74.49
CA GLU A 263 13.22 65.54 75.20
C GLU A 263 13.10 67.03 75.58
N PHE A 264 12.68 67.90 74.66
CA PHE A 264 12.46 69.33 74.96
C PHE A 264 11.33 69.58 75.96
N GLU A 265 10.25 68.80 75.91
CA GLU A 265 9.19 68.87 76.92
C GLU A 265 9.73 68.54 78.31
N THR A 266 10.56 67.49 78.43
CA THR A 266 11.21 67.17 79.72
C THR A 266 12.15 68.26 80.20
N GLU A 267 12.99 68.83 79.33
CA GLU A 267 13.88 69.95 79.69
C GLU A 267 13.07 71.19 80.12
N ARG A 268 11.94 71.46 79.46
CA ARG A 268 11.05 72.57 79.82
C ARG A 268 10.40 72.36 81.19
N GLU A 269 9.97 71.15 81.50
CA GLU A 269 9.44 70.79 82.82
C GLU A 269 10.52 70.96 83.90
N GLU A 270 11.74 70.51 83.67
CA GLU A 270 12.87 70.70 84.59
C GLU A 270 13.17 72.19 84.82
N LEU A 271 13.18 73.01 83.76
CA LEU A 271 13.39 74.45 83.87
C LEU A 271 12.25 75.15 84.62
N LEU A 272 11.00 74.70 84.44
CA LEU A 272 9.86 75.22 85.20
C LEU A 272 10.00 74.92 86.69
N LEU A 273 10.39 73.70 87.05
CA LEU A 273 10.66 73.33 88.45
C LEU A 273 11.77 74.19 89.05
N LEU A 274 12.87 74.40 88.33
CA LEU A 274 13.95 75.29 88.79
C LEU A 274 13.50 76.75 88.95
N ARG A 275 12.61 77.23 88.07
CA ARG A 275 12.02 78.57 88.20
C ARG A 275 11.13 78.65 89.43
N GLU A 276 10.27 77.67 89.68
CA GLU A 276 9.42 77.61 90.88
C GLU A 276 10.27 77.56 92.16
N GLU A 277 11.37 76.79 92.16
CA GLU A 277 12.35 76.79 93.25
C GLU A 277 13.03 78.16 93.45
N ALA A 278 13.32 78.89 92.37
CA ALA A 278 13.89 80.23 92.46
C ALA A 278 12.87 81.26 92.97
N GLU A 279 11.61 81.18 92.53
CA GLU A 279 10.52 82.05 92.98
C GLU A 279 10.18 81.82 94.46
N THR A 280 10.16 80.57 94.91
CA THR A 280 10.01 80.23 96.34
C THR A 280 11.16 80.80 97.17
N LYS A 281 12.41 80.61 96.75
CA LYS A 281 13.58 81.24 97.41
C LYS A 281 13.51 82.77 97.42
N THR A 282 13.05 83.38 96.33
CA THR A 282 12.87 84.84 96.25
C THR A 282 11.79 85.29 97.22
N SER A 283 10.66 84.59 97.29
CA SER A 283 9.57 84.87 98.24
C SER A 283 10.03 84.73 99.69
N GLU A 284 10.84 83.71 100.01
CA GLU A 284 11.48 83.55 101.32
C GLU A 284 12.41 84.72 101.67
N LEU A 285 13.26 85.13 100.72
CA LEU A 285 14.16 86.27 100.89
C LEU A 285 13.40 87.59 101.05
N GLU A 286 12.35 87.82 100.27
CA GLU A 286 11.44 88.96 100.42
C GLU A 286 10.76 88.95 101.79
N GLY A 287 10.34 87.79 102.28
CA GLY A 287 9.82 87.60 103.64
C GLY A 287 10.83 88.05 104.70
N ARG A 288 12.08 87.58 104.60
CA ARG A 288 13.17 88.00 105.49
C ARG A 288 13.49 89.50 105.39
N CYS A 289 13.44 90.08 104.18
CA CYS A 289 13.61 91.51 103.99
C CYS A 289 12.51 92.31 104.73
N LYS A 290 11.24 91.88 104.63
CA LYS A 290 10.13 92.51 105.36
C LYS A 290 10.29 92.38 106.88
N GLU A 291 10.76 91.23 107.37
CA GLU A 291 11.08 91.04 108.79
C GLU A 291 12.18 92.01 109.25
N LEU A 292 13.26 92.13 108.47
CA LEU A 292 14.34 93.09 108.75
C LEU A 292 13.85 94.54 108.71
N GLU A 293 13.03 94.91 107.74
CA GLU A 293 12.39 96.23 107.67
C GLU A 293 11.54 96.51 108.91
N SER A 294 10.75 95.53 109.37
CA SER A 294 9.98 95.65 110.62
C SER A 294 10.87 95.86 111.84
N VAL A 295 12.02 95.18 111.91
CA VAL A 295 13.00 95.36 113.00
C VAL A 295 13.63 96.75 112.92
N ILE A 296 14.02 97.21 111.72
CA ILE A 296 14.58 98.55 111.52
C ILE A 296 13.57 99.62 111.91
N GLN A 297 12.30 99.46 111.51
CA GLN A 297 11.21 100.36 111.88
C GLN A 297 11.02 100.40 113.40
N GLN A 298 10.97 99.24 114.05
CA GLN A 298 10.86 99.14 115.51
C GLN A 298 12.04 99.82 116.22
N VAL A 299 13.28 99.57 115.78
CA VAL A 299 14.48 100.22 116.33
C VAL A 299 14.45 101.74 116.10
N SER A 300 13.96 102.19 114.95
CA SER A 300 13.82 103.61 114.63
C SER A 300 12.79 104.28 115.53
N GLU A 301 11.65 103.62 115.78
CA GLU A 301 10.63 104.10 116.71
C GLU A 301 11.14 104.15 118.16
N ASP A 302 11.88 103.13 118.60
CA ASP A 302 12.46 103.10 119.95
C ASP A 302 13.57 104.14 120.11
N PHE A 303 14.36 104.39 119.05
CA PHE A 303 15.31 105.50 119.01
C PHE A 303 14.60 106.85 119.09
N GLN A 304 13.53 107.08 118.34
CA GLN A 304 12.76 108.33 118.40
C GLN A 304 12.16 108.54 119.79
N LYS A 305 11.56 107.51 120.41
CA LYS A 305 11.06 107.58 121.79
C LYS A 305 12.19 107.93 122.77
N SER A 306 13.36 107.31 122.62
CA SER A 306 14.52 107.64 123.45
C SER A 306 14.99 109.08 123.23
N GLN A 307 14.93 109.59 122.01
CA GLN A 307 15.27 110.97 121.68
C GLN A 307 14.26 111.95 122.29
N ASP A 308 12.97 111.64 122.26
CA ASP A 308 11.92 112.44 122.89
C ASP A 308 12.06 112.46 124.43
N ILE A 309 12.45 111.33 125.02
CA ILE A 309 12.80 111.26 126.45
C ILE A 309 14.04 112.11 126.74
N ALA A 310 15.06 112.05 125.88
CA ALA A 310 16.25 112.88 126.03
C ALA A 310 15.92 114.37 125.92
N SER A 311 15.09 114.78 124.95
CA SER A 311 14.69 116.18 124.78
C SER A 311 13.81 116.68 125.92
N THR A 312 12.91 115.87 126.46
CA THR A 312 12.15 116.22 127.68
C THR A 312 13.04 116.35 128.92
N LEU A 313 14.05 115.49 129.06
CA LEU A 313 15.05 115.63 130.12
C LEU A 313 15.89 116.90 129.92
N GLU A 314 16.34 117.20 128.70
CA GLU A 314 17.05 118.44 128.35
C GLU A 314 16.19 119.67 128.67
N GLN A 315 14.91 119.66 128.31
CA GLN A 315 13.94 120.73 128.63
C GLN A 315 13.82 120.93 130.14
N SER A 316 13.66 119.84 130.91
CA SER A 316 13.56 119.92 132.37
C SER A 316 14.83 120.45 133.03
N LEU A 317 16.00 120.10 132.46
CA LEU A 317 17.29 120.61 132.91
C LEU A 317 17.40 122.12 132.61
N HIS A 318 16.89 122.55 131.45
CA HIS A 318 16.83 123.96 131.07
C HIS A 318 15.89 124.75 131.98
N ASP A 319 14.72 124.21 132.31
CA ASP A 319 13.77 124.83 133.24
C ASP A 319 14.37 124.97 134.65
N LEU A 320 15.06 123.93 135.15
CA LEU A 320 15.82 124.00 136.40
C LEU A 320 16.94 125.05 136.36
N GLN A 321 17.61 125.20 135.22
CA GLN A 321 18.61 126.24 135.01
C GLN A 321 17.98 127.64 135.04
N ALA A 322 16.83 127.81 134.38
CA ALA A 322 16.07 129.05 134.42
C ALA A 322 15.56 129.39 135.83
N GLU A 323 15.12 128.40 136.61
CA GLU A 323 14.77 128.59 138.02
C GLU A 323 15.98 128.99 138.87
N HIS A 324 17.14 128.35 138.65
CA HIS A 324 18.39 128.72 139.33
C HIS A 324 18.79 130.16 139.01
N ASP A 325 18.72 130.57 137.75
CA ASP A 325 19.01 131.93 137.31
C ASP A 325 17.98 132.94 137.83
N SER A 326 16.70 132.57 137.92
CA SER A 326 15.63 133.36 138.54
C SER A 326 15.88 133.59 140.04
N LEU A 327 16.26 132.55 140.77
CA LEU A 327 16.65 132.64 142.18
C LEU A 327 17.89 133.50 142.37
N ARG A 328 18.89 133.36 141.49
CA ARG A 328 20.08 134.20 141.48
C ARG A 328 19.71 135.67 141.22
N LEU A 329 18.80 135.93 140.28
CA LEU A 329 18.29 137.26 140.00
C LEU A 329 17.49 137.82 141.18
N GLN A 330 16.73 137.00 141.90
CA GLN A 330 16.02 137.40 143.11
C GLN A 330 16.99 137.76 144.24
N GLN A 331 18.09 137.02 144.38
CA GLN A 331 19.17 137.32 145.32
C GLN A 331 19.87 138.64 144.97
N GLN A 332 20.08 138.90 143.68
CA GLN A 332 20.66 140.15 143.19
C GLN A 332 19.70 141.34 143.32
N LYS A 333 18.39 141.14 143.13
CA LYS A 333 17.34 142.14 143.41
C LYS A 333 17.24 142.49 144.90
N ALA A 334 17.44 141.54 145.80
CA ALA A 334 17.48 141.80 147.23
C ALA A 334 18.71 142.66 147.63
N ALA A 335 19.87 142.42 146.99
CA ALA A 335 21.07 143.24 147.18
C ALA A 335 20.91 144.67 146.63
N VAL A 336 20.29 144.83 145.45
CA VAL A 336 20.00 146.15 144.87
C VAL A 336 18.95 146.91 145.70
N ALA A 337 17.96 146.23 146.28
CA ALA A 337 16.97 146.85 147.18
C ALA A 337 17.55 147.30 148.54
N GLU A 338 18.65 146.69 148.99
CA GLU A 338 19.46 147.17 150.13
C GLU A 338 20.21 148.46 149.75
N GLU A 339 20.93 148.45 148.62
CA GLU A 339 21.64 149.65 148.13
C GLU A 339 20.70 150.82 147.82
N ASP A 340 19.49 150.58 147.31
CA ASP A 340 18.50 151.61 147.02
C ASP A 340 17.88 152.20 148.31
N LYS A 341 17.77 151.41 149.39
CA LYS A 341 17.36 151.91 150.72
C LYS A 341 18.45 152.75 151.37
N GLU A 342 19.72 152.37 151.22
CA GLU A 342 20.85 153.19 151.68
C GLU A 342 20.99 154.49 150.87
N ARG A 343 20.74 154.44 149.55
CA ARG A 343 20.74 155.62 148.66
C ARG A 343 19.59 156.58 149.00
N MET A 344 18.39 156.05 149.25
CA MET A 344 17.22 156.82 149.71
C MET A 344 17.44 157.45 151.11
N LEU A 345 18.11 156.76 152.03
CA LEU A 345 18.51 157.34 153.33
C LEU A 345 19.49 158.50 153.15
N GLY A 346 20.46 158.37 152.24
CA GLY A 346 21.40 159.43 151.88
C GLY A 346 20.73 160.64 151.21
N GLU A 347 19.74 160.41 150.34
CA GLU A 347 18.98 161.48 149.69
C GLU A 347 18.02 162.20 150.66
N LEU A 348 17.43 161.49 151.61
CA LEU A 348 16.62 162.08 152.68
C LEU A 348 17.49 162.85 153.70
N GLN A 349 18.70 162.37 154.04
CA GLN A 349 19.67 163.14 154.84
C GLN A 349 20.17 164.39 154.12
N LYS A 350 20.40 164.33 152.79
CA LYS A 350 20.75 165.52 151.97
C LYS A 350 19.58 166.49 151.83
N LYS A 351 18.33 166.01 151.76
CA LYS A 351 17.12 166.85 151.79
C LYS A 351 16.89 167.50 153.15
N VAL A 352 17.14 166.81 154.27
CA VAL A 352 17.11 167.42 155.62
C VAL A 352 18.20 168.48 155.74
N ALA A 353 19.44 168.19 155.33
CA ALA A 353 20.52 169.18 155.32
C ALA A 353 20.26 170.36 154.35
N SER A 354 19.55 170.14 153.24
CA SER A 354 19.15 171.17 152.27
C SER A 354 18.00 172.03 152.79
N LEU A 355 17.02 171.43 153.49
CA LEU A 355 15.91 172.15 154.12
C LEU A 355 16.38 172.94 155.36
N GLU A 356 17.34 172.43 156.14
CA GLU A 356 18.03 173.18 157.22
C GLU A 356 18.84 174.37 156.67
N ARG A 357 19.39 174.26 155.46
CA ARG A 357 20.16 175.33 154.80
C ARG A 357 19.26 176.36 154.10
N ARG A 358 18.11 175.96 153.56
CA ARG A 358 17.07 176.86 153.03
C ARG A 358 16.35 177.67 154.11
N LEU A 359 16.35 177.22 155.37
CA LEU A 359 15.84 178.01 156.51
C LEU A 359 16.77 179.18 156.93
N LYS A 360 17.93 179.37 156.28
CA LYS A 360 18.89 180.47 156.58
C LYS A 360 19.14 181.52 155.48
N GLY A 361 18.47 181.45 154.31
CA GLY A 361 18.30 182.59 153.38
C GLY A 361 19.23 182.74 152.14
N ASN A 362 18.57 182.95 150.98
CA ASN A 362 18.89 183.61 149.68
C ASN A 362 19.82 182.96 148.61
N LEU A 363 19.29 182.76 147.37
CA LEU A 363 20.03 182.55 146.07
C LEU A 363 19.24 183.14 144.86
N SER A 364 19.92 183.48 143.75
CA SER A 364 19.51 184.43 142.68
C SER A 364 19.40 183.86 141.24
N GLU A 365 18.86 184.68 140.32
CA GLU A 365 18.38 184.40 138.94
C GLU A 365 19.27 183.56 137.97
N ASP A 366 20.59 183.47 138.18
CA ASP A 366 21.50 182.73 137.29
C ASP A 366 21.27 181.19 137.33
N GLU A 367 20.73 180.69 138.43
CA GLU A 367 20.42 179.26 138.60
C GLU A 367 19.21 178.80 137.77
N HIS A 368 18.30 179.71 137.40
CA HIS A 368 17.11 179.37 136.61
C HIS A 368 17.40 179.13 135.12
N LEU A 369 18.41 179.80 134.54
CA LEU A 369 18.72 179.66 133.12
C LEU A 369 19.39 178.29 132.80
N GLN A 370 20.10 177.74 133.78
CA GLN A 370 20.84 176.49 133.61
C GLN A 370 19.92 175.25 133.57
N GLU A 371 18.79 175.27 134.29
CA GLU A 371 17.79 174.19 134.24
C GLU A 371 17.08 174.12 132.89
N LEU A 372 16.80 175.28 132.26
CA LEU A 372 16.10 175.35 130.98
C LEU A 372 16.93 174.83 129.80
N LEU A 373 18.26 175.02 129.84
CA LEU A 373 19.18 174.43 128.87
C LEU A 373 19.29 172.90 129.02
N GLN A 374 19.18 172.40 130.25
CA GLN A 374 19.17 170.96 130.52
C GLN A 374 17.92 170.29 129.92
N GLU A 375 16.75 170.92 130.02
CA GLU A 375 15.50 170.38 129.45
C GLU A 375 15.53 170.27 127.92
N LYS A 376 16.05 171.30 127.21
CA LYS A 376 16.21 171.25 125.75
C LYS A 376 17.05 170.05 125.31
N SER A 377 18.15 169.78 126.02
CA SER A 377 19.04 168.66 125.69
C SER A 377 18.38 167.28 125.83
N ASN A 378 17.40 167.16 126.73
CA ASN A 378 16.65 165.92 126.92
C ASN A 378 15.62 165.70 125.82
N LEU A 379 14.97 166.77 125.34
CA LEU A 379 14.01 166.68 124.24
C LEU A 379 14.69 166.36 122.90
N ASP A 380 15.86 166.96 122.63
CA ASP A 380 16.64 166.67 121.41
C ASP A 380 17.06 165.18 121.37
N ARG A 381 17.38 164.58 122.53
CA ARG A 381 17.71 163.15 122.64
C ARG A 381 16.53 162.23 122.32
N SER A 382 15.36 162.52 122.86
CA SER A 382 14.16 161.70 122.64
C SER A 382 13.71 161.72 121.17
N LEU A 383 13.84 162.87 120.50
CA LEU A 383 13.49 162.98 119.09
C LEU A 383 14.43 162.13 118.21
N GLU A 384 15.72 162.08 118.56
CA GLU A 384 16.69 161.26 117.84
C GLU A 384 16.45 159.75 118.05
N GLU A 385 16.05 159.34 119.26
CA GLU A 385 15.66 157.95 119.57
C GLU A 385 14.46 157.50 118.72
N THR A 386 13.39 158.31 118.62
CA THR A 386 12.22 157.96 117.79
C THR A 386 12.54 157.87 116.30
N ARG A 387 13.50 158.67 115.80
CA ARG A 387 13.99 158.56 114.41
C ARG A 387 14.75 157.27 114.17
N ALA A 388 15.57 156.84 115.13
CA ALA A 388 16.30 155.58 115.05
C ALA A 388 15.35 154.37 115.03
N GLU A 389 14.29 154.39 115.85
CA GLU A 389 13.27 153.35 115.87
C GLU A 389 12.49 153.26 114.54
N LEU A 390 12.08 154.40 113.97
CA LEU A 390 11.40 154.44 112.68
C LEU A 390 12.28 153.91 111.53
N LEU A 391 13.58 154.20 111.57
CA LEU A 391 14.54 153.64 110.61
C LEU A 391 14.64 152.12 110.75
N ALA A 392 14.70 151.59 111.97
CA ALA A 392 14.76 150.15 112.23
C ALA A 392 13.49 149.42 111.74
N VAL A 393 12.31 150.00 111.95
CA VAL A 393 11.06 149.42 111.42
C VAL A 393 11.05 149.44 109.89
N ARG A 394 11.53 150.52 109.27
CA ARG A 394 11.61 150.63 107.80
C ARG A 394 12.58 149.60 107.22
N THR A 395 13.74 149.37 107.84
CA THR A 395 14.71 148.35 107.37
C THR A 395 14.14 146.95 107.51
N ASN A 396 13.53 146.63 108.66
CA ASN A 396 12.90 145.33 108.87
C ASN A 396 11.78 145.06 107.86
N HIS A 397 10.97 146.07 107.54
CA HIS A 397 9.93 145.93 106.53
C HIS A 397 10.53 145.69 105.13
N ALA A 398 11.57 146.42 104.75
CA ALA A 398 12.27 146.22 103.47
C ALA A 398 12.87 144.80 103.35
N ASP A 399 13.41 144.25 104.44
CA ASP A 399 13.94 142.88 104.48
C ASP A 399 12.83 141.84 104.29
N THR A 400 11.67 142.03 104.93
CA THR A 400 10.52 141.13 104.75
C THR A 400 9.98 141.13 103.33
N VAL A 401 9.87 142.31 102.71
CA VAL A 401 9.43 142.45 101.30
C VAL A 401 10.43 141.76 100.37
N SER A 402 11.73 141.98 100.57
CA SER A 402 12.79 141.34 99.77
C SER A 402 12.74 139.81 99.88
N SER A 403 12.45 139.27 101.07
CA SER A 403 12.30 137.81 101.28
C SER A 403 11.08 137.24 100.53
N LEU A 404 9.94 137.93 100.57
CA LEU A 404 8.72 137.53 99.87
C LEU A 404 8.89 137.59 98.35
N GLU A 405 9.52 138.65 97.81
CA GLU A 405 9.83 138.76 96.39
C GLU A 405 10.77 137.64 95.92
N ALA A 406 11.77 137.29 96.72
CA ALA A 406 12.65 136.16 96.44
C ALA A 406 11.90 134.81 96.47
N GLN A 407 10.94 134.65 97.38
CA GLN A 407 10.09 133.45 97.43
C GLN A 407 9.17 133.35 96.22
N VAL A 408 8.52 134.44 95.81
CA VAL A 408 7.68 134.51 94.60
C VAL A 408 8.49 134.21 93.34
N SER A 409 9.73 134.69 93.27
CA SER A 409 10.63 134.41 92.15
C SER A 409 11.01 132.92 92.10
N ARG A 410 11.31 132.31 93.25
CA ARG A 410 11.59 130.87 93.34
C ARG A 410 10.38 130.03 92.95
N THR A 411 9.18 130.33 93.46
CA THR A 411 7.98 129.58 93.11
C THR A 411 7.63 129.74 91.63
N SER A 412 7.76 130.95 91.07
CA SER A 412 7.60 131.19 89.64
C SER A 412 8.56 130.33 88.80
N CYS A 413 9.84 130.25 89.17
CA CYS A 413 10.82 129.38 88.52
C CYS A 413 10.39 127.90 88.57
N THR A 414 10.01 127.39 89.74
CA THR A 414 9.57 125.99 89.88
C THR A 414 8.31 125.69 89.07
N ILE A 415 7.38 126.65 88.92
CA ILE A 415 6.19 126.48 88.09
C ILE A 415 6.59 126.34 86.62
N THR A 416 7.54 127.16 86.13
CA THR A 416 8.00 127.06 84.75
C THR A 416 8.71 125.74 84.46
N GLU A 417 9.49 125.21 85.41
CA GLU A 417 10.16 123.90 85.30
C GLU A 417 9.15 122.73 85.28
N LEU A 418 8.10 122.79 86.11
CA LEU A 418 7.04 121.78 86.09
C LEU A 418 6.23 121.83 84.80
N GLN A 419 5.97 123.02 84.25
CA GLN A 419 5.30 123.19 82.96
C GLN A 419 6.11 122.62 81.80
N THR A 420 7.43 122.79 81.78
CA THR A 420 8.28 122.21 80.73
C THR A 420 8.38 120.69 80.86
N LEU A 421 8.51 120.15 82.07
CA LEU A 421 8.48 118.70 82.31
C LEU A 421 7.16 118.07 81.89
N LEU A 422 6.03 118.72 82.17
CA LEU A 422 4.72 118.24 81.74
C LEU A 422 4.61 118.19 80.21
N ARG A 423 5.06 119.24 79.49
CA ARG A 423 5.09 119.23 78.01
C ARG A 423 5.94 118.08 77.47
N HIS A 424 7.14 117.87 78.02
CA HIS A 424 7.99 116.75 77.62
C HIS A 424 7.34 115.38 77.88
N LYS A 425 6.63 115.23 79.00
CA LYS A 425 5.87 114.01 79.30
C LYS A 425 4.72 113.81 78.31
N ASP A 426 4.01 114.87 77.95
CA ASP A 426 2.91 114.83 76.98
C ASP A 426 3.41 114.56 75.54
N GLU A 427 4.54 115.15 75.15
CA GLU A 427 5.21 114.89 73.87
C GLU A 427 5.69 113.44 73.78
N SER A 428 6.36 112.92 74.83
CA SER A 428 6.81 111.52 74.85
C SER A 428 5.64 110.54 74.84
N SER A 429 4.59 110.80 75.61
CA SER A 429 3.37 109.97 75.58
C SER A 429 2.69 109.98 74.20
N ARG A 430 2.61 111.15 73.54
CA ARG A 430 2.12 111.25 72.15
C ARG A 430 2.97 110.44 71.19
N ALA A 431 4.29 110.57 71.25
CA ALA A 431 5.21 109.84 70.37
C ALA A 431 5.13 108.31 70.58
N TYR A 432 4.94 107.85 71.83
CA TYR A 432 4.70 106.43 72.09
C TYR A 432 3.37 105.95 71.50
N LYS A 433 2.28 106.73 71.67
CA LYS A 433 0.98 106.40 71.07
C LYS A 433 1.02 106.36 69.55
N GLU A 434 1.62 107.36 68.91
CA GLU A 434 1.78 107.37 67.46
C GLU A 434 2.56 106.14 66.97
N ARG A 435 3.65 105.76 67.64
CA ARG A 435 4.39 104.53 67.28
C ARG A 435 3.52 103.28 67.43
N THR A 436 2.80 103.13 68.54
CA THR A 436 1.92 101.96 68.72
C THR A 436 0.79 101.94 67.70
N ASP A 437 0.19 103.09 67.40
CA ASP A 437 -0.90 103.20 66.42
C ASP A 437 -0.40 102.86 65.00
N THR A 438 0.79 103.33 64.63
CA THR A 438 1.40 102.95 63.33
C THR A 438 1.68 101.45 63.25
N GLN A 439 2.15 100.86 64.35
CA GLN A 439 2.46 99.43 64.40
C GLN A 439 1.18 98.58 64.36
N ILE A 440 0.11 99.02 65.02
CA ILE A 440 -1.22 98.39 64.93
C ILE A 440 -1.74 98.47 63.49
N ALA A 441 -1.68 99.64 62.84
CA ALA A 441 -2.13 99.81 61.46
C ALA A 441 -1.35 98.91 60.47
N GLU A 442 -0.04 98.76 60.64
CA GLU A 442 0.77 97.84 59.82
C GLU A 442 0.38 96.37 60.04
N LEU A 443 0.17 95.96 61.28
CA LEU A 443 -0.29 94.60 61.59
C LEU A 443 -1.70 94.33 61.04
N GLU A 444 -2.62 95.28 61.15
CA GLU A 444 -3.97 95.17 60.58
C GLU A 444 -3.93 95.05 59.05
N HIS A 445 -3.09 95.84 58.38
CA HIS A 445 -2.90 95.73 56.94
C HIS A 445 -2.33 94.36 56.55
N GLN A 446 -1.32 93.85 57.28
CA GLN A 446 -0.77 92.52 57.01
C GLN A 446 -1.81 91.41 57.22
N VAL A 447 -2.65 91.50 58.25
CA VAL A 447 -3.74 90.55 58.49
C VAL A 447 -4.77 90.60 57.36
N GLN A 448 -5.13 91.78 56.88
CA GLN A 448 -6.05 91.94 55.75
C GLN A 448 -5.47 91.38 54.45
N GLU A 449 -4.19 91.62 54.18
CA GLU A 449 -3.51 91.08 53.00
C GLU A 449 -3.45 89.54 53.04
N MET A 450 -3.09 88.97 54.20
CA MET A 450 -3.06 87.52 54.39
C MET A 450 -4.46 86.90 54.32
N SER A 451 -5.48 87.58 54.84
CA SER A 451 -6.88 87.16 54.71
C SER A 451 -7.35 87.19 53.25
N GLY A 452 -6.96 88.20 52.47
CA GLY A 452 -7.24 88.27 51.03
C GLY A 452 -6.60 87.09 50.27
N LYS A 453 -5.32 86.82 50.53
CA LYS A 453 -4.61 85.68 49.93
C LYS A 453 -5.22 84.33 50.33
N LEU A 454 -5.68 84.20 51.59
CA LEU A 454 -6.36 83.00 52.06
C LEU A 454 -7.69 82.80 51.31
N ASN A 455 -8.51 83.84 51.16
CA ASN A 455 -9.77 83.77 50.43
C ASN A 455 -9.56 83.41 48.95
N GLU A 456 -8.54 83.97 48.30
CA GLU A 456 -8.18 83.61 46.93
C GLU A 456 -7.75 82.13 46.82
N ALA A 457 -6.96 81.64 47.78
CA ALA A 457 -6.55 80.24 47.82
C ALA A 457 -7.73 79.29 48.08
N GLU A 458 -8.64 79.65 49.01
CA GLU A 458 -9.88 78.92 49.26
C GLU A 458 -10.75 78.85 48.00
N GLN A 459 -10.92 79.97 47.30
CA GLN A 459 -11.68 80.00 46.07
C GLN A 459 -11.04 79.11 44.99
N GLN A 460 -9.72 79.16 44.81
CA GLN A 460 -9.01 78.26 43.89
C GLN A 460 -9.18 76.78 44.26
N ILE A 461 -9.15 76.44 45.55
CA ILE A 461 -9.40 75.07 46.02
C ILE A 461 -10.82 74.64 45.66
N THR A 462 -11.82 75.48 45.89
CA THR A 462 -13.22 75.15 45.54
C THR A 462 -13.42 74.95 44.04
N GLU A 463 -12.81 75.79 43.20
CA GLU A 463 -12.87 75.64 41.75
C GLU A 463 -12.18 74.35 41.27
N LYS A 464 -11.01 74.04 41.85
CA LYS A 464 -10.29 72.78 41.55
C LYS A 464 -11.08 71.56 42.02
N GLN A 465 -11.75 71.65 43.16
CA GLN A 465 -12.61 70.59 43.68
C GLN A 465 -13.78 70.32 42.72
N GLN A 466 -14.46 71.37 42.26
CA GLN A 466 -15.55 71.24 41.28
C GLN A 466 -15.06 70.67 39.94
N GLN A 467 -13.87 71.08 39.47
CA GLN A 467 -13.25 70.51 38.27
C GLN A 467 -12.93 69.02 38.45
N MET A 468 -12.40 68.62 39.60
CA MET A 468 -12.18 67.20 39.90
C MET A 468 -13.48 66.40 39.92
N GLU A 469 -14.53 66.90 40.60
CA GLU A 469 -15.82 66.22 40.65
C GLU A 469 -16.44 66.04 39.25
N LYS A 470 -16.32 67.05 38.39
CA LYS A 470 -16.79 66.95 37.01
C LYS A 470 -16.01 65.88 36.21
N LEU A 471 -14.67 65.90 36.28
CA LEU A 471 -13.84 64.89 35.62
C LEU A 471 -14.06 63.49 36.18
N GLN A 472 -14.33 63.38 37.48
CA GLN A 472 -14.68 62.13 38.15
C GLN A 472 -15.99 61.58 37.57
N GLY A 473 -17.04 62.42 37.47
CA GLY A 473 -18.32 62.05 36.88
C GLY A 473 -18.22 61.64 35.41
N GLU A 474 -17.41 62.34 34.61
CA GLU A 474 -17.14 61.97 33.21
C GLU A 474 -16.45 60.60 33.11
N ARG A 475 -15.44 60.34 33.94
CA ARG A 475 -14.75 59.03 34.01
C ARG A 475 -15.67 57.91 34.47
N ASP A 476 -16.55 58.17 35.43
CA ASP A 476 -17.50 57.17 35.92
C ASP A 476 -18.57 56.86 34.88
N ALA A 477 -19.03 57.86 34.12
CA ALA A 477 -19.94 57.66 32.99
C ALA A 477 -19.27 56.86 31.86
N GLU A 478 -18.03 57.16 31.51
CA GLU A 478 -17.25 56.42 30.51
C GLU A 478 -16.99 54.98 30.97
N ARG A 479 -16.66 54.77 32.26
CA ARG A 479 -16.53 53.42 32.84
C ARG A 479 -17.84 52.63 32.74
N ALA A 480 -18.97 53.25 33.10
CA ALA A 480 -20.28 52.59 33.00
C ALA A 480 -20.63 52.22 31.55
N PHE A 481 -20.30 53.08 30.59
CA PHE A 481 -20.49 52.80 29.16
C PHE A 481 -19.62 51.63 28.68
N LEU A 482 -18.34 51.62 29.03
CA LEU A 482 -17.42 50.53 28.70
C LEU A 482 -17.85 49.21 29.35
N ASP A 483 -18.26 49.23 30.62
CA ASP A 483 -18.81 48.06 31.32
C ASP A 483 -20.05 47.51 30.61
N GLN A 484 -20.94 48.38 30.14
CA GLN A 484 -22.11 47.96 29.37
C GLN A 484 -21.72 47.30 28.04
N GLN A 485 -20.72 47.86 27.33
CA GLN A 485 -20.22 47.32 26.07
C GLN A 485 -19.53 45.95 26.28
N VAL A 486 -18.78 45.80 27.37
CA VAL A 486 -18.16 44.52 27.76
C VAL A 486 -19.25 43.48 28.04
N ARG A 487 -20.26 43.79 28.87
CA ARG A 487 -21.36 42.86 29.16
C ARG A 487 -22.11 42.41 27.90
N LEU A 488 -22.38 43.34 26.97
CA LEU A 488 -23.02 43.00 25.69
C LEU A 488 -22.15 42.05 24.85
N SER A 489 -20.84 42.31 24.79
CA SER A 489 -19.89 41.46 24.06
C SER A 489 -19.75 40.08 24.70
N GLU A 490 -19.70 40.02 26.04
CA GLU A 490 -19.71 38.79 26.82
C GLU A 490 -20.98 37.98 26.55
N GLN A 491 -22.16 38.60 26.61
CA GLN A 491 -23.43 37.93 26.30
C GLN A 491 -23.45 37.36 24.88
N GLN A 492 -23.01 38.14 23.88
CA GLN A 492 -22.91 37.64 22.50
C GLN A 492 -21.91 36.49 22.36
N SER A 493 -20.80 36.52 23.09
CA SER A 493 -19.83 35.43 23.10
C SER A 493 -20.41 34.18 23.76
N GLN A 494 -21.15 34.34 24.86
CA GLN A 494 -21.80 33.26 25.57
C GLN A 494 -22.88 32.59 24.71
N GLU A 495 -23.71 33.38 24.02
CA GLU A 495 -24.69 32.84 23.07
C GLU A 495 -24.03 32.05 21.93
N LYS A 496 -22.89 32.52 21.42
CA LYS A 496 -22.12 31.78 20.40
C LYS A 496 -21.57 30.48 20.96
N ILE A 497 -21.04 30.50 22.19
CA ILE A 497 -20.56 29.31 22.89
C ILE A 497 -21.70 28.30 23.04
N SER A 498 -22.86 28.71 23.57
CA SER A 498 -24.01 27.81 23.73
C SER A 498 -24.49 27.22 22.40
N ARG A 499 -24.54 28.02 21.31
CA ARG A 499 -24.86 27.48 19.97
C ARG A 499 -23.84 26.46 19.46
N LEU A 500 -22.55 26.69 19.73
CA LEU A 500 -21.50 25.74 19.37
C LEU A 500 -21.57 24.48 20.23
N GLU A 501 -21.86 24.60 21.52
CA GLU A 501 -22.07 23.47 22.44
C GLU A 501 -23.26 22.61 22.02
N ASP A 502 -24.37 23.23 21.63
CA ASP A 502 -25.53 22.53 21.07
C ASP A 502 -25.17 21.80 19.77
N GLY A 503 -24.41 22.47 18.88
CA GLY A 503 -23.91 21.89 17.63
C GLY A 503 -22.96 20.70 17.86
N VAL A 504 -22.04 20.81 18.82
CA VAL A 504 -21.15 19.71 19.22
C VAL A 504 -21.95 18.56 19.79
N SER A 505 -22.97 18.83 20.62
CA SER A 505 -23.83 17.80 21.19
C SER A 505 -24.62 17.05 20.11
N SER A 506 -25.15 17.76 19.11
CA SER A 506 -25.78 17.17 17.92
C SER A 506 -24.81 16.30 17.12
N LEU A 507 -23.61 16.79 16.83
CA LEU A 507 -22.61 16.01 16.10
C LEU A 507 -22.14 14.79 16.90
N GLN A 508 -22.07 14.91 18.23
CA GLN A 508 -21.76 13.80 19.13
C GLN A 508 -22.86 12.72 19.06
N THR A 509 -24.13 13.12 19.05
CA THR A 509 -25.24 12.17 18.88
C THR A 509 -25.19 11.50 17.51
N ASP A 510 -24.94 12.25 16.43
CA ASP A 510 -24.83 11.69 15.08
C ASP A 510 -23.66 10.71 14.98
N LYS A 511 -22.50 11.07 15.53
CA LYS A 511 -21.34 10.18 15.64
C LYS A 511 -21.70 8.88 16.37
N GLN A 512 -22.45 8.96 17.47
CA GLN A 512 -22.87 7.77 18.21
C GLN A 512 -23.78 6.89 17.34
N THR A 513 -24.79 7.48 16.68
CA THR A 513 -25.68 6.71 15.79
C THR A 513 -24.94 6.05 14.62
N LEU A 514 -23.96 6.73 14.03
CA LEU A 514 -23.11 6.18 12.97
C LEU A 514 -22.22 5.05 13.52
N THR A 515 -21.68 5.21 14.71
CA THR A 515 -20.88 4.17 15.39
C THR A 515 -21.74 2.93 15.64
N ASP A 516 -22.96 3.10 16.13
CA ASP A 516 -23.91 2.01 16.34
C ASP A 516 -24.25 1.34 15.01
N ARG A 517 -24.44 2.12 13.93
CA ARG A 517 -24.70 1.58 12.59
C ARG A 517 -23.52 0.79 12.03
N VAL A 518 -22.29 1.26 12.19
CA VAL A 518 -21.07 0.55 11.81
C VAL A 518 -20.97 -0.75 12.60
N SER A 519 -21.18 -0.72 13.92
CA SER A 519 -21.16 -1.93 14.75
C SER A 519 -22.20 -2.96 14.33
N HIS A 520 -23.37 -2.50 13.87
CA HIS A 520 -24.41 -3.36 13.34
C HIS A 520 -24.01 -3.98 11.99
N LEU A 521 -23.43 -3.19 11.09
CA LEU A 521 -22.90 -3.68 9.81
C LEU A 521 -21.75 -4.67 10.02
N ASP A 522 -20.84 -4.42 10.96
CA ASP A 522 -19.77 -5.35 11.32
C ASP A 522 -20.31 -6.69 11.82
N LYS A 523 -21.35 -6.67 12.67
CA LYS A 523 -22.07 -7.89 13.08
C LYS A 523 -22.68 -8.63 11.88
N GLN A 524 -23.36 -7.92 10.99
CA GLN A 524 -23.90 -8.53 9.78
C GLN A 524 -22.81 -9.12 8.89
N LEU A 525 -21.65 -8.46 8.79
CA LEU A 525 -20.51 -8.95 8.02
C LEU A 525 -19.94 -10.24 8.64
N LEU A 526 -19.81 -10.29 9.97
CA LEU A 526 -19.41 -11.48 10.69
C LEU A 526 -20.40 -12.65 10.48
N ASP A 527 -21.70 -12.37 10.55
CA ASP A 527 -22.74 -13.38 10.33
C ASP A 527 -22.68 -13.91 8.89
N VAL A 528 -22.60 -13.02 7.89
CA VAL A 528 -22.45 -13.43 6.47
C VAL A 528 -21.17 -14.21 6.24
N ASN A 529 -20.05 -13.79 6.85
CA ASN A 529 -18.79 -14.50 6.75
C ASN A 529 -18.85 -15.89 7.40
N SER A 530 -19.57 -16.03 8.52
CA SER A 530 -19.82 -17.33 9.15
C SER A 530 -20.65 -18.25 8.26
N ILE A 531 -21.68 -17.72 7.61
CA ILE A 531 -22.52 -18.46 6.65
C ILE A 531 -21.70 -18.85 5.42
N LEU A 532 -20.91 -17.93 4.87
CA LEU A 532 -20.02 -18.22 3.74
C LEU A 532 -19.02 -19.32 4.10
N LYS A 533 -18.41 -19.25 5.28
CA LYS A 533 -17.50 -20.28 5.77
C LYS A 533 -18.19 -21.65 5.85
N GLN A 534 -19.39 -21.71 6.43
CA GLN A 534 -20.18 -22.94 6.46
C GLN A 534 -20.48 -23.46 5.04
N ARG A 535 -20.90 -22.60 4.11
CA ARG A 535 -21.16 -23.00 2.72
C ARG A 535 -19.90 -23.48 2.00
N THR A 536 -18.74 -22.87 2.28
CA THR A 536 -17.48 -23.36 1.73
C THR A 536 -17.09 -24.72 2.28
N GLU A 537 -17.31 -24.96 3.59
CA GLU A 537 -17.07 -26.26 4.21
C GLU A 537 -17.99 -27.34 3.61
N GLU A 538 -19.30 -27.05 3.48
CA GLU A 538 -20.27 -27.94 2.82
C GLU A 538 -19.90 -28.24 1.35
N LEU A 539 -19.38 -27.25 0.63
CA LEU A 539 -18.97 -27.41 -0.77
C LEU A 539 -17.69 -28.26 -0.90
N GLU A 540 -16.73 -28.10 0.00
CA GLU A 540 -15.55 -28.97 0.06
C GLU A 540 -15.93 -30.41 0.44
N GLU A 541 -16.89 -30.58 1.35
CA GLU A 541 -17.44 -31.90 1.69
C GLU A 541 -18.13 -32.55 0.48
N CYS A 542 -18.97 -31.80 -0.26
CA CYS A 542 -19.59 -32.29 -1.49
C CYS A 542 -18.56 -32.63 -2.58
N LYS A 543 -17.48 -31.82 -2.71
CA LYS A 543 -16.38 -32.12 -3.64
C LYS A 543 -15.65 -33.39 -3.24
N ALA A 544 -15.37 -33.59 -1.95
CA ALA A 544 -14.74 -34.79 -1.44
C ALA A 544 -15.64 -36.02 -1.67
N GLU A 545 -16.95 -35.90 -1.42
CA GLU A 545 -17.91 -36.97 -1.70
C GLU A 545 -17.96 -37.29 -3.20
N LEU A 546 -17.97 -36.28 -4.06
CA LEU A 546 -17.97 -36.47 -5.52
C LEU A 546 -16.67 -37.11 -6.00
N SER A 547 -15.52 -36.71 -5.44
CA SER A 547 -14.22 -37.35 -5.70
C SER A 547 -14.24 -38.82 -5.27
N CYS A 548 -14.77 -39.14 -4.09
CA CYS A 548 -14.94 -40.52 -3.61
C CYS A 548 -15.91 -41.32 -4.50
N ARG A 549 -17.01 -40.73 -4.94
CA ARG A 549 -17.93 -41.38 -5.90
C ARG A 549 -17.24 -41.60 -7.25
N GLN A 550 -16.41 -40.66 -7.69
CA GLN A 550 -15.64 -40.78 -8.91
C GLN A 550 -14.61 -41.90 -8.78
N THR A 551 -13.88 -42.02 -7.67
CA THR A 551 -12.95 -43.15 -7.45
C THR A 551 -13.68 -44.48 -7.45
N VAL A 552 -14.81 -44.59 -6.75
CA VAL A 552 -15.65 -45.80 -6.76
C VAL A 552 -16.16 -46.11 -8.18
N SER A 553 -16.61 -45.10 -8.93
CA SER A 553 -17.03 -45.29 -10.32
C SER A 553 -15.88 -45.76 -11.21
N THR A 554 -14.65 -45.26 -11.00
CA THR A 554 -13.47 -45.74 -11.74
C THR A 554 -13.09 -47.16 -11.36
N GLU A 555 -13.26 -47.56 -10.09
CA GLU A 555 -13.04 -48.94 -9.64
C GLU A 555 -14.11 -49.89 -10.19
N ILE A 556 -15.37 -49.49 -10.22
CA ILE A 556 -16.45 -50.24 -10.88
C ILE A 556 -16.14 -50.40 -12.37
N ALA A 557 -15.70 -49.34 -13.05
CA ALA A 557 -15.32 -49.40 -14.46
C ALA A 557 -14.14 -50.37 -14.69
N LYS A 558 -13.11 -50.35 -13.83
CA LYS A 558 -12.01 -51.32 -13.87
C LYS A 558 -12.50 -52.75 -13.66
N ALA A 559 -13.35 -52.99 -12.67
CA ALA A 559 -13.91 -54.31 -12.40
C ALA A 559 -14.78 -54.82 -13.57
N LEU A 560 -15.53 -53.94 -14.22
CA LEU A 560 -16.28 -54.27 -15.43
C LEU A 560 -15.34 -54.58 -16.61
N GLU A 561 -14.24 -53.85 -16.77
CA GLU A 561 -13.24 -54.12 -17.82
C GLU A 561 -12.49 -55.44 -17.56
N ASP A 562 -12.17 -55.75 -16.30
CA ASP A 562 -11.57 -57.03 -15.92
C ASP A 562 -12.56 -58.20 -16.11
N SER A 563 -13.85 -58.00 -15.78
CA SER A 563 -14.90 -58.98 -16.09
C SER A 563 -15.09 -59.17 -17.59
N ARG A 564 -14.98 -58.09 -18.38
CA ARG A 564 -14.99 -58.14 -19.84
C ARG A 564 -13.78 -58.91 -20.37
N ARG A 565 -12.57 -58.67 -19.86
CA ARG A 565 -11.37 -59.43 -20.23
C ARG A 565 -11.50 -60.90 -19.88
N GLN A 566 -11.98 -61.23 -18.68
CA GLN A 566 -12.26 -62.62 -18.30
C GLN A 566 -13.27 -63.27 -19.24
N LYS A 567 -14.33 -62.55 -19.64
CA LYS A 567 -15.29 -63.04 -20.63
C LYS A 567 -14.63 -63.26 -22.00
N GLU A 568 -13.79 -62.33 -22.46
CA GLU A 568 -13.04 -62.47 -23.72
C GLU A 568 -12.07 -63.66 -23.66
N GLU A 569 -11.34 -63.84 -22.57
CA GLU A 569 -10.46 -65.00 -22.32
C GLU A 569 -11.24 -66.31 -22.31
N LEU A 570 -12.34 -66.38 -21.56
CA LEU A 570 -13.23 -67.56 -21.56
C LEU A 570 -13.82 -67.82 -22.95
N GLN A 571 -14.17 -66.78 -23.70
CA GLN A 571 -14.66 -66.92 -25.08
C GLN A 571 -13.56 -67.41 -26.03
N THR A 572 -12.31 -67.01 -25.80
CA THR A 572 -11.14 -67.52 -26.53
C THR A 572 -10.88 -68.98 -26.17
N GLN A 573 -10.93 -69.34 -24.89
CA GLN A 573 -10.83 -70.73 -24.41
C GLN A 573 -11.96 -71.62 -24.96
N VAL A 574 -13.20 -71.11 -25.01
CA VAL A 574 -14.31 -71.81 -25.67
C VAL A 574 -14.05 -71.96 -27.17
N GLY A 575 -13.49 -70.94 -27.82
CA GLY A 575 -13.05 -71.02 -29.22
C GLY A 575 -11.99 -72.10 -29.46
N GLU A 576 -10.96 -72.15 -28.62
CA GLU A 576 -9.90 -73.17 -28.65
C GLU A 576 -10.45 -74.57 -28.32
N ALA A 577 -11.37 -74.67 -27.37
CA ALA A 577 -12.08 -75.92 -27.04
C ALA A 577 -12.96 -76.38 -28.21
N MET A 578 -13.65 -75.47 -28.90
CA MET A 578 -14.41 -75.81 -30.12
C MET A 578 -13.48 -76.26 -31.25
N LEU A 579 -12.36 -75.57 -31.47
CA LEU A 579 -11.38 -75.95 -32.50
C LEU A 579 -10.74 -77.32 -32.21
N SER A 580 -10.37 -77.57 -30.96
CA SER A 580 -9.86 -78.88 -30.54
C SER A 580 -10.92 -79.98 -30.63
N LEU A 581 -12.17 -79.69 -30.29
CA LEU A 581 -13.29 -80.62 -30.45
C LEU A 581 -13.56 -80.90 -31.94
N GLN A 582 -13.46 -79.88 -32.81
CA GLN A 582 -13.56 -80.05 -34.26
C GLN A 582 -12.41 -80.88 -34.83
N ASN A 583 -11.18 -80.67 -34.36
CA ASN A 583 -10.02 -81.48 -34.73
C ASN A 583 -10.19 -82.93 -34.26
N LEU A 584 -10.62 -83.15 -33.02
CA LEU A 584 -10.94 -84.49 -32.50
C LEU A 584 -12.09 -85.13 -33.28
N GLN A 585 -13.08 -84.36 -33.74
CA GLN A 585 -14.14 -84.85 -34.62
C GLN A 585 -13.60 -85.26 -35.98
N GLN A 586 -12.68 -84.48 -36.58
CA GLN A 586 -12.01 -84.84 -37.83
C GLN A 586 -11.12 -86.08 -37.66
N GLU A 587 -10.39 -86.18 -36.55
CA GLU A 587 -9.63 -87.38 -36.20
C GLU A 587 -10.53 -88.59 -35.99
N LEU A 588 -11.68 -88.41 -35.33
CA LEU A 588 -12.67 -89.47 -35.15
C LEU A 588 -13.22 -89.95 -36.49
N VAL A 589 -13.54 -89.02 -37.41
CA VAL A 589 -13.95 -89.37 -38.79
C VAL A 589 -12.84 -90.12 -39.50
N ALA A 590 -11.59 -89.66 -39.44
CA ALA A 590 -10.46 -90.33 -40.06
C ALA A 590 -10.17 -91.72 -39.45
N VAL A 591 -10.37 -91.89 -38.14
CA VAL A 591 -10.28 -93.19 -37.46
C VAL A 591 -11.44 -94.09 -37.86
N THR A 592 -12.64 -93.54 -38.03
CA THR A 592 -13.82 -94.27 -38.49
C THR A 592 -13.62 -94.74 -39.93
N GLU A 593 -13.09 -93.90 -40.82
CA GLU A 593 -12.71 -94.28 -42.19
C GLU A 593 -11.60 -95.36 -42.20
N LYS A 594 -10.60 -95.23 -41.32
CA LYS A 594 -9.60 -96.31 -41.15
C LYS A 594 -10.25 -97.59 -40.64
N LEU A 595 -11.23 -97.50 -39.74
CA LEU A 595 -11.96 -98.66 -39.24
C LEU A 595 -12.76 -99.31 -40.38
N THR A 596 -13.45 -98.54 -41.22
CA THR A 596 -14.18 -99.07 -42.38
C THR A 596 -13.25 -99.72 -43.40
N THR A 597 -12.07 -99.14 -43.67
CA THR A 597 -11.06 -99.81 -44.52
C THR A 597 -10.55 -101.10 -43.89
N ARG A 598 -10.40 -101.16 -42.56
CA ARG A 598 -10.03 -102.39 -41.86
C ARG A 598 -11.16 -103.41 -41.82
N GLU A 599 -12.41 -102.99 -41.74
CA GLU A 599 -13.57 -103.85 -41.88
C GLU A 599 -13.69 -104.42 -43.30
N GLU A 600 -13.36 -103.62 -44.33
CA GLU A 600 -13.24 -104.07 -45.71
C GLU A 600 -12.07 -105.06 -45.89
N ASP A 601 -10.90 -104.79 -45.30
CA ASP A 601 -9.75 -105.71 -45.27
C ASP A 601 -10.09 -107.01 -44.54
N ILE A 602 -10.87 -106.96 -43.45
CA ILE A 602 -11.35 -108.15 -42.75
C ILE A 602 -12.33 -108.91 -43.65
N LYS A 603 -13.22 -108.24 -44.39
CA LYS A 603 -14.10 -108.89 -45.36
C LYS A 603 -13.32 -109.53 -46.51
N THR A 604 -12.27 -108.89 -47.03
CA THR A 604 -11.42 -109.48 -48.08
C THR A 604 -10.65 -110.69 -47.53
N LEU A 605 -10.10 -110.62 -46.33
CA LEU A 605 -9.46 -111.75 -45.67
C LEU A 605 -10.45 -112.87 -45.35
N GLN A 606 -11.68 -112.56 -44.95
CA GLN A 606 -12.75 -113.55 -44.79
C GLN A 606 -13.09 -114.24 -46.11
N ASN A 607 -13.19 -113.48 -47.21
CA ASN A 607 -13.39 -114.03 -48.55
C ASN A 607 -12.18 -114.88 -49.01
N GLU A 608 -10.96 -114.46 -48.70
CA GLU A 608 -9.76 -115.26 -48.97
C GLU A 608 -9.73 -116.56 -48.17
N VAL A 609 -10.05 -116.52 -46.87
CA VAL A 609 -10.16 -117.70 -46.01
C VAL A 609 -11.26 -118.62 -46.52
N GLN A 610 -12.41 -118.09 -46.92
CA GLN A 610 -13.49 -118.87 -47.53
C GLN A 610 -13.02 -119.51 -48.85
N SER A 611 -12.32 -118.77 -49.72
CA SER A 611 -11.78 -119.33 -50.96
C SER A 611 -10.71 -120.40 -50.72
N ARG A 612 -9.90 -120.25 -49.66
CA ARG A 612 -8.90 -121.25 -49.25
C ARG A 612 -9.57 -122.47 -48.63
N GLN A 613 -10.67 -122.29 -47.90
CA GLN A 613 -11.51 -123.40 -47.41
C GLN A 613 -12.17 -124.16 -48.55
N ASP A 614 -12.69 -123.46 -49.57
CA ASP A 614 -13.25 -124.07 -50.78
C ASP A 614 -12.16 -124.78 -51.60
N ALA A 615 -10.95 -124.21 -51.69
CA ALA A 615 -9.81 -124.84 -52.34
C ALA A 615 -9.30 -126.07 -51.58
N LEU A 616 -9.28 -126.02 -50.25
CA LEU A 616 -8.98 -127.18 -49.41
C LEU A 616 -10.05 -128.27 -49.59
N ALA A 617 -11.34 -127.91 -49.63
CA ALA A 617 -12.42 -128.85 -49.91
C ALA A 617 -12.25 -129.53 -51.28
N ARG A 618 -11.87 -128.76 -52.32
CA ARG A 618 -11.56 -129.30 -53.65
C ARG A 618 -10.33 -130.22 -53.65
N LEU A 619 -9.25 -129.84 -52.95
CA LEU A 619 -8.07 -130.69 -52.79
C LEU A 619 -8.37 -131.97 -52.00
N GLN A 620 -9.29 -131.90 -51.05
CA GLN A 620 -9.74 -133.03 -50.25
C GLN A 620 -10.61 -133.97 -51.10
N GLU A 621 -11.49 -133.43 -51.93
CA GLU A 621 -12.27 -134.16 -52.93
C GLU A 621 -11.37 -134.77 -54.03
N GLU A 622 -10.33 -134.06 -54.49
CA GLU A 622 -9.31 -134.57 -55.42
C GLU A 622 -8.45 -135.67 -54.78
N ALA A 623 -8.09 -135.56 -53.51
CA ALA A 623 -7.36 -136.59 -52.79
C ALA A 623 -8.21 -137.87 -52.59
N GLU A 624 -9.50 -137.73 -52.31
CA GLU A 624 -10.45 -138.86 -52.27
C GLU A 624 -10.64 -139.48 -53.65
N ARG A 625 -10.70 -138.67 -54.71
CA ARG A 625 -10.80 -139.10 -56.10
C ARG A 625 -9.54 -139.86 -56.56
N LEU A 626 -8.35 -139.39 -56.18
CA LEU A 626 -7.08 -140.06 -56.43
C LEU A 626 -6.94 -141.36 -55.64
N ARG A 627 -7.43 -141.41 -54.39
CA ARG A 627 -7.51 -142.67 -53.63
C ARG A 627 -8.46 -143.68 -54.29
N ALA A 628 -9.63 -143.24 -54.75
CA ALA A 628 -10.56 -144.10 -55.48
C ALA A 628 -10.00 -144.57 -56.83
N GLN A 629 -9.27 -143.71 -57.55
CA GLN A 629 -8.55 -144.10 -58.76
C GLN A 629 -7.44 -145.12 -58.48
N LEU A 630 -6.65 -144.94 -57.42
CA LEU A 630 -5.63 -145.91 -57.03
C LEU A 630 -6.24 -147.28 -56.69
N GLN A 631 -7.34 -147.30 -55.91
CA GLN A 631 -8.07 -148.53 -55.60
C GLN A 631 -8.65 -149.21 -56.85
N LEU A 632 -9.13 -148.43 -57.82
CA LEU A 632 -9.63 -148.96 -59.10
C LEU A 632 -8.48 -149.51 -59.97
N THR A 633 -7.31 -148.84 -59.99
CA THR A 633 -6.14 -149.33 -60.73
C THR A 633 -5.51 -150.56 -60.08
N GLU A 634 -5.55 -150.69 -58.75
CA GLU A 634 -5.14 -151.90 -58.05
C GLU A 634 -6.09 -153.06 -58.38
N ALA A 635 -7.41 -152.82 -58.37
CA ALA A 635 -8.40 -153.82 -58.79
C ALA A 635 -8.26 -154.23 -60.28
N ASP A 636 -7.98 -153.29 -61.18
CA ASP A 636 -7.72 -153.57 -62.61
C ASP A 636 -6.40 -154.32 -62.82
N ARG A 637 -5.36 -154.02 -62.04
CA ARG A 637 -4.08 -154.74 -62.08
C ARG A 637 -4.25 -156.18 -61.58
N ASP A 638 -5.02 -156.40 -60.53
CA ASP A 638 -5.35 -157.73 -60.02
C ASP A 638 -6.24 -158.53 -61.00
N ALA A 639 -7.15 -157.86 -61.70
CA ALA A 639 -7.93 -158.43 -62.80
C ALA A 639 -7.06 -158.78 -64.03
N GLN A 640 -6.07 -157.94 -64.35
CA GLN A 640 -5.08 -158.21 -65.42
C GLN A 640 -4.13 -159.36 -65.05
N LEU A 641 -3.73 -159.48 -63.78
CA LEU A 641 -2.92 -160.60 -63.29
C LEU A 641 -3.68 -161.93 -63.27
N THR A 642 -5.01 -161.89 -63.08
CA THR A 642 -5.87 -163.08 -63.18
C THR A 642 -6.15 -163.44 -64.64
N GLY A 643 -6.42 -162.46 -65.51
CA GLY A 643 -6.60 -162.67 -66.95
C GLY A 643 -5.34 -163.19 -67.67
N LEU A 644 -4.15 -162.66 -67.36
CA LEU A 644 -2.88 -163.14 -67.93
C LEU A 644 -2.55 -164.57 -67.48
N ARG A 645 -2.97 -164.98 -66.27
CA ARG A 645 -2.83 -166.37 -65.81
C ARG A 645 -3.74 -167.32 -66.58
N GLU A 646 -4.92 -166.88 -67.00
CA GLU A 646 -5.85 -167.68 -67.82
C GLU A 646 -5.41 -167.73 -69.31
N GLU A 647 -4.90 -166.62 -69.85
CA GLU A 647 -4.38 -166.55 -71.23
C GLU A 647 -3.09 -167.35 -71.42
N LEU A 648 -2.17 -167.35 -70.46
CA LEU A 648 -0.95 -168.16 -70.54
C LEU A 648 -1.28 -169.67 -70.50
N LEU A 649 -2.31 -170.06 -69.74
CA LEU A 649 -2.81 -171.43 -69.68
C LEU A 649 -3.45 -171.86 -71.02
N GLY A 650 -4.10 -170.92 -71.73
CA GLY A 650 -4.64 -171.12 -73.07
C GLY A 650 -3.58 -171.16 -74.19
N GLN A 651 -2.55 -170.30 -74.11
CA GLN A 651 -1.45 -170.29 -75.08
C GLN A 651 -0.58 -171.54 -74.97
N THR A 652 -0.40 -172.06 -73.76
CA THR A 652 0.30 -173.34 -73.52
C THR A 652 -0.43 -174.52 -74.21
N GLN A 653 -1.75 -174.47 -74.37
CA GLN A 653 -2.52 -175.52 -75.08
C GLN A 653 -2.56 -175.35 -76.61
N GLN A 654 -2.35 -174.14 -77.15
CA GLN A 654 -2.34 -173.89 -78.60
C GLN A 654 -0.98 -174.15 -79.26
N LEU A 655 0.12 -173.98 -78.52
CA LEU A 655 1.46 -174.23 -79.03
C LEU A 655 1.71 -175.74 -79.27
N ASP A 656 1.21 -176.59 -78.39
CA ASP A 656 1.24 -178.06 -78.55
C ASP A 656 0.51 -178.53 -79.82
N SER A 657 -0.52 -177.79 -80.29
CA SER A 657 -1.27 -178.09 -81.52
C SER A 657 -0.52 -177.66 -82.78
N CYS A 658 0.18 -176.53 -82.75
CA CYS A 658 0.93 -176.01 -83.91
C CYS A 658 2.27 -176.73 -84.11
N GLN A 659 2.85 -177.27 -83.03
CA GLN A 659 4.00 -178.17 -83.05
C GLN A 659 3.78 -179.40 -83.96
N ALA A 660 2.53 -179.86 -84.12
CA ALA A 660 2.18 -181.03 -84.92
C ALA A 660 2.00 -180.75 -86.44
N ARG A 661 1.75 -179.49 -86.83
CA ARG A 661 1.45 -179.09 -88.22
C ARG A 661 2.70 -178.68 -89.02
N ILE A 662 3.64 -178.01 -88.37
CA ILE A 662 4.90 -177.54 -89.00
C ILE A 662 5.82 -178.73 -89.33
N SER A 663 5.77 -179.77 -88.50
CA SER A 663 6.42 -181.07 -88.73
C SER A 663 6.07 -181.76 -90.06
N TYR A 664 5.01 -181.32 -90.76
CA TYR A 664 4.56 -181.93 -92.02
C TYR A 664 4.91 -181.10 -93.27
N LEU A 665 5.31 -179.82 -93.15
CA LEU A 665 5.52 -178.92 -94.29
C LEU A 665 6.98 -178.47 -94.48
N GLU A 666 7.84 -178.50 -93.46
CA GLU A 666 9.27 -178.16 -93.67
C GLU A 666 10.09 -179.31 -94.28
N VAL A 667 9.58 -180.55 -94.21
CA VAL A 667 10.08 -181.69 -95.01
C VAL A 667 9.96 -181.41 -96.53
N GLU A 668 9.16 -180.43 -96.95
CA GLU A 668 9.05 -179.98 -98.34
C GLU A 668 10.12 -178.95 -98.74
N VAL A 669 10.62 -178.15 -97.78
CA VAL A 669 11.67 -177.12 -98.00
C VAL A 669 13.08 -177.68 -97.78
N GLU A 670 13.19 -178.83 -97.11
CA GLU A 670 14.41 -179.64 -96.96
C GLU A 670 14.92 -180.25 -98.29
N THR A 671 14.29 -179.96 -99.43
CA THR A 671 14.77 -180.34 -100.77
C THR A 671 15.61 -179.28 -101.49
N LEU A 672 15.77 -178.06 -100.93
CA LEU A 672 16.58 -176.99 -101.54
C LEU A 672 17.59 -176.35 -100.58
N THR A 673 18.50 -177.19 -100.10
CA THR A 673 19.91 -176.82 -99.82
C THR A 673 20.08 -176.12 -98.47
N GLU A 674 20.19 -176.83 -97.35
CA GLU A 674 21.35 -177.66 -97.01
C GLU A 674 22.69 -177.00 -97.38
N GLN A 675 23.08 -175.99 -96.59
CA GLN A 675 24.44 -175.89 -96.06
C GLN A 675 24.53 -174.91 -94.87
N LEU A 676 24.84 -175.52 -93.70
CA LEU A 676 25.47 -174.97 -92.48
C LEU A 676 24.49 -174.31 -91.47
N ARG A 677 23.80 -175.02 -90.55
CA ARG A 677 24.23 -175.82 -89.36
C ARG A 677 25.35 -175.14 -88.54
N GLY A 678 25.25 -174.87 -87.23
CA GLY A 678 24.33 -175.27 -86.14
C GLY A 678 24.75 -174.57 -84.80
N PRO A 679 24.45 -175.10 -83.59
CA PRO A 679 23.42 -174.56 -82.66
C PRO A 679 23.86 -174.37 -81.18
N GLU A 680 22.87 -174.15 -80.28
CA GLU A 680 22.80 -174.19 -78.77
C GLU A 680 22.80 -172.83 -78.02
N VAL A 681 22.12 -172.56 -76.89
CA VAL A 681 20.93 -173.04 -76.10
C VAL A 681 20.88 -172.17 -74.81
N CYS A 682 19.65 -171.84 -74.30
CA CYS A 682 19.15 -171.50 -72.92
C CYS A 682 19.96 -170.59 -71.93
N GLU A 683 19.44 -169.92 -70.87
CA GLU A 683 18.15 -169.44 -70.30
C GLU A 683 18.45 -168.51 -69.07
N GLU A 684 17.53 -167.57 -68.73
CA GLU A 684 17.00 -167.03 -67.41
C GLU A 684 17.89 -166.72 -66.15
N ASP A 685 17.62 -165.77 -65.21
CA ASP A 685 16.71 -164.60 -65.07
C ASP A 685 17.08 -163.62 -63.89
N GLN A 686 16.27 -162.56 -63.66
CA GLN A 686 16.64 -161.13 -63.43
C GLN A 686 16.28 -160.42 -62.09
N ASN A 687 16.87 -159.21 -61.87
CA ASN A 687 16.80 -158.26 -60.71
C ASN A 687 16.57 -156.76 -61.14
N GLY A 688 16.14 -155.86 -60.23
CA GLY A 688 15.85 -154.38 -60.43
C GLY A 688 16.89 -153.34 -59.95
N SER A 689 16.65 -151.98 -60.08
CA SER A 689 17.54 -150.85 -59.61
C SER A 689 17.02 -149.39 -59.85
N VAL A 690 17.34 -148.39 -58.96
CA VAL A 690 18.15 -147.12 -59.18
C VAL A 690 17.94 -145.99 -58.11
N THR A 691 19.00 -145.22 -57.79
CA THR A 691 19.36 -144.48 -56.54
C THR A 691 20.00 -143.07 -56.71
N VAL A 692 19.92 -142.23 -55.64
CA VAL A 692 20.97 -141.45 -54.88
C VAL A 692 21.98 -140.51 -55.61
N ASP A 693 21.58 -139.28 -55.95
CA ASP A 693 22.53 -138.17 -56.33
C ASP A 693 22.23 -136.80 -55.65
N ASP A 694 21.27 -136.71 -54.72
CA ASP A 694 20.83 -135.43 -54.10
C ASP A 694 21.54 -135.02 -52.78
N LEU A 695 22.61 -135.71 -52.33
CA LEU A 695 23.16 -135.49 -50.98
C LEU A 695 24.38 -134.54 -50.86
N ASP A 696 25.20 -134.34 -51.90
CA ASP A 696 26.48 -133.62 -51.75
C ASP A 696 26.46 -132.13 -52.16
N GLN A 697 25.41 -131.64 -52.84
CA GLN A 697 25.26 -130.22 -53.17
C GLN A 697 24.84 -129.35 -51.94
N LEU A 698 24.27 -129.94 -50.90
CA LEU A 698 23.76 -129.24 -49.72
C LEU A 698 24.81 -128.96 -48.62
N GLN A 699 25.96 -129.65 -48.61
CA GLN A 699 27.03 -129.41 -47.62
C GLN A 699 28.02 -128.31 -48.00
N LYS A 700 28.06 -127.87 -49.26
CA LYS A 700 28.99 -126.83 -49.75
C LYS A 700 28.46 -125.40 -49.56
N VAL A 701 27.15 -125.20 -49.68
CA VAL A 701 26.49 -123.88 -49.58
C VAL A 701 26.33 -123.42 -48.12
N ASN A 702 26.34 -124.34 -47.15
CA ASN A 702 26.16 -124.03 -45.73
C ASN A 702 27.40 -123.37 -45.09
N ARG A 703 28.60 -123.57 -45.65
CA ARG A 703 29.87 -122.98 -45.16
C ARG A 703 30.04 -121.50 -45.57
N ASP A 704 29.47 -121.09 -46.69
CA ASP A 704 29.59 -119.71 -47.21
C ASP A 704 28.60 -118.73 -46.56
N LEU A 705 27.48 -119.22 -46.02
CA LEU A 705 26.48 -118.41 -45.30
C LEU A 705 26.91 -118.05 -43.86
N GLU A 706 27.72 -118.88 -43.20
CA GLU A 706 28.29 -118.58 -41.87
C GLU A 706 29.36 -117.47 -41.91
N GLN A 707 30.10 -117.35 -43.03
CA GLN A 707 31.08 -116.27 -43.25
C GLN A 707 30.40 -114.90 -43.42
N GLN A 708 29.22 -114.82 -44.08
CA GLN A 708 28.47 -113.58 -44.29
C GLN A 708 27.78 -113.03 -43.02
N LEU A 709 27.49 -113.88 -42.03
CA LEU A 709 27.00 -113.47 -40.71
C LEU A 709 28.09 -112.80 -39.85
N SER A 710 29.36 -113.14 -40.07
CA SER A 710 30.50 -112.53 -39.35
C SER A 710 30.76 -111.07 -39.79
N ASP A 711 30.54 -110.75 -41.06
CA ASP A 711 30.75 -109.40 -41.62
C ASP A 711 29.60 -108.42 -41.28
N LYS A 712 28.36 -108.90 -41.15
CA LYS A 712 27.24 -108.06 -40.68
C LYS A 712 27.32 -107.74 -39.18
N ASN A 713 27.93 -108.60 -38.37
CA ASN A 713 28.21 -108.32 -36.95
C ASN A 713 29.30 -107.25 -36.74
N ARG A 714 30.21 -107.04 -37.69
CA ARG A 714 31.19 -105.93 -37.67
C ARG A 714 30.54 -104.56 -37.95
N THR A 715 29.46 -104.56 -38.75
CA THR A 715 28.68 -103.36 -39.11
C THR A 715 27.79 -102.90 -37.95
N ILE A 716 27.29 -103.83 -37.12
CA ILE A 716 26.55 -103.52 -35.89
C ILE A 716 27.43 -102.84 -34.84
N LYS A 717 28.72 -103.21 -34.73
CA LYS A 717 29.67 -102.50 -33.85
C LYS A 717 29.93 -101.05 -34.29
N GLN A 718 29.92 -100.76 -35.59
CA GLN A 718 30.04 -99.38 -36.11
C GLN A 718 28.77 -98.54 -35.87
N LEU A 719 27.58 -99.15 -35.88
CA LEU A 719 26.33 -98.46 -35.52
C LEU A 719 26.19 -98.26 -33.99
N GLN A 720 26.74 -99.15 -33.16
CA GLN A 720 26.85 -98.94 -31.71
C GLN A 720 27.86 -97.83 -31.33
N GLN A 721 28.89 -97.61 -32.16
CA GLN A 721 29.83 -96.49 -32.00
C GLN A 721 29.20 -95.13 -32.38
N ARG A 722 28.30 -95.08 -33.38
CA ARG A 722 27.49 -93.89 -33.70
C ARG A 722 26.44 -93.57 -32.63
N LEU A 723 25.88 -94.58 -31.96
CA LEU A 723 24.99 -94.42 -30.80
C LEU A 723 25.71 -93.88 -29.56
N ALA A 724 26.99 -94.22 -29.37
CA ALA A 724 27.84 -93.68 -28.30
C ALA A 724 28.23 -92.21 -28.54
N GLU A 725 28.35 -91.78 -29.80
CA GLU A 725 28.56 -90.38 -30.18
C GLU A 725 27.28 -89.54 -30.01
N PHE A 726 26.11 -90.07 -30.38
CA PHE A 726 24.82 -89.44 -30.06
C PHE A 726 24.55 -89.35 -28.54
N LYS A 727 25.04 -90.30 -27.74
CA LYS A 727 25.01 -90.20 -26.26
C LYS A 727 25.89 -89.07 -25.70
N ARG A 728 26.99 -88.69 -26.37
CA ARG A 728 27.78 -87.49 -25.98
C ARG A 728 27.09 -86.18 -26.38
N THR A 729 26.31 -86.19 -27.46
CA THR A 729 25.49 -85.04 -27.88
C THR A 729 24.25 -84.89 -27.00
N LEU A 730 23.64 -86.00 -26.56
CA LEU A 730 22.51 -86.04 -25.61
C LEU A 730 22.93 -85.84 -24.13
N GLN A 731 24.21 -86.06 -23.76
CA GLN A 731 24.74 -85.69 -22.43
C GLN A 731 25.05 -84.18 -22.29
N LYS A 732 24.91 -83.39 -23.37
CA LYS A 732 25.04 -81.93 -23.34
C LYS A 732 23.72 -81.15 -23.40
N GLU A 733 22.56 -81.80 -23.57
CA GLU A 733 21.29 -81.08 -23.73
C GLU A 733 20.20 -81.35 -22.68
N LEU A 734 20.38 -82.24 -21.70
CA LEU A 734 19.32 -82.55 -20.72
C LEU A 734 19.82 -82.81 -19.28
N LYS A 735 20.33 -81.77 -18.62
CA LYS A 735 20.15 -81.60 -17.15
C LYS A 735 19.88 -80.12 -16.85
N PHE A 736 18.69 -79.86 -16.33
CA PHE A 736 18.18 -78.54 -15.94
C PHE A 736 18.26 -78.35 -14.41
N LYS A 737 18.27 -77.07 -13.99
CA LYS A 737 17.99 -76.49 -12.64
C LYS A 737 19.14 -76.55 -11.62
N ALA A 738 19.44 -75.53 -10.81
CA ALA A 738 18.80 -74.27 -10.45
C ALA A 738 19.82 -73.28 -9.86
N ASP A 739 19.44 -72.00 -9.84
CA ASP A 739 19.78 -70.91 -8.91
C ASP A 739 21.22 -70.37 -8.74
N SER A 740 21.25 -69.06 -8.42
CA SER A 740 22.37 -68.13 -8.21
C SER A 740 23.11 -67.70 -9.48
N GLU A 741 22.80 -66.51 -10.03
CA GLU A 741 23.23 -65.17 -9.58
C GLU A 741 24.76 -65.04 -9.46
N VAL A 742 25.34 -64.27 -10.40
CA VAL A 742 26.61 -63.48 -10.34
C VAL A 742 27.89 -64.34 -10.33
N ASP A 743 28.89 -64.26 -11.23
CA ASP A 743 29.38 -63.28 -12.22
C ASP A 743 30.24 -64.02 -13.28
N GLY A 744 30.26 -63.51 -14.52
CA GLY A 744 31.58 -63.33 -15.15
C GLY A 744 31.94 -64.04 -16.47
N LYS A 745 31.13 -63.94 -17.52
CA LYS A 745 31.66 -63.80 -18.90
C LYS A 745 30.98 -62.63 -19.58
N GLU A 746 31.08 -61.47 -18.95
CA GLU A 746 31.01 -60.22 -19.67
C GLU A 746 32.38 -59.98 -20.33
N ARG A 747 32.34 -59.58 -21.60
CA ARG A 747 33.42 -58.79 -22.18
C ARG A 747 33.39 -57.42 -21.50
N PRO A 748 34.55 -56.89 -21.10
CA PRO A 748 35.35 -57.53 -20.08
C PRO A 748 35.87 -56.49 -19.11
N SER A 749 35.69 -56.69 -17.81
CA SER A 749 36.75 -56.77 -16.80
C SER A 749 36.14 -56.64 -15.40
N GLU A 750 35.96 -57.78 -14.74
CA GLU A 750 35.88 -57.85 -13.28
C GLU A 750 37.13 -57.19 -12.68
N SER A 751 36.88 -56.14 -11.91
CA SER A 751 37.22 -56.04 -10.49
C SER A 751 38.13 -57.14 -9.93
N ARG A 752 39.31 -56.78 -9.37
CA ARG A 752 39.61 -57.11 -7.96
C ARG A 752 40.76 -56.30 -7.38
N ALA A 753 40.48 -55.80 -6.18
CA ALA A 753 41.35 -55.25 -5.14
C ALA A 753 42.70 -55.99 -5.00
N GLU A 754 43.77 -55.39 -4.50
CA GLU A 754 43.85 -54.70 -3.21
C GLU A 754 45.24 -54.02 -3.09
N ARG A 755 45.27 -52.77 -2.62
CA ARG A 755 46.32 -52.14 -1.78
C ARG A 755 47.82 -52.31 -2.17
N LEU A 756 48.46 -51.18 -2.49
CA LEU A 756 49.92 -50.87 -2.65
C LEU A 756 50.13 -50.19 -4.01
N GLU A 757 50.92 -49.15 -4.22
CA GLU A 757 51.76 -48.30 -3.38
C GLU A 757 52.06 -47.02 -4.21
N ARG A 758 52.65 -46.04 -3.56
CA ARG A 758 53.30 -44.84 -4.11
C ARG A 758 53.95 -45.00 -5.51
N VAL A 759 54.16 -43.83 -6.13
CA VAL A 759 55.30 -43.41 -6.98
C VAL A 759 54.98 -43.14 -8.48
N CYS A 760 55.00 -41.84 -8.80
CA CYS A 760 55.32 -41.11 -10.04
C CYS A 760 56.35 -41.83 -10.98
N PRO A 761 56.58 -41.47 -12.27
CA PRO A 761 57.15 -40.16 -12.62
C PRO A 761 56.87 -39.61 -14.04
N ASP A 762 56.96 -38.29 -14.17
CA ASP A 762 57.24 -37.53 -15.41
C ASP A 762 58.79 -37.53 -15.64
N PRO A 763 59.38 -36.87 -16.66
CA PRO A 763 59.22 -36.79 -18.12
C PRO A 763 60.61 -37.13 -18.78
N PRO A 764 61.00 -36.66 -20.00
CA PRO A 764 61.97 -35.53 -20.05
C PRO A 764 62.00 -34.77 -21.41
N PRO A 765 62.98 -33.89 -21.70
CA PRO A 765 63.86 -33.07 -20.83
C PRO A 765 63.64 -31.56 -21.15
N ALA A 766 64.17 -30.53 -20.49
CA ALA A 766 65.47 -30.23 -19.88
C ALA A 766 65.26 -28.86 -19.16
N SER A 767 65.97 -28.34 -18.16
CA SER A 767 67.14 -28.71 -17.36
C SER A 767 67.17 -27.75 -16.15
N ALA A 768 67.64 -28.28 -15.02
CA ALA A 768 68.42 -27.63 -13.95
C ALA A 768 67.82 -26.50 -13.07
N LEU A 769 67.52 -26.93 -11.83
CA LEU A 769 68.05 -26.46 -10.53
C LEU A 769 67.58 -25.13 -9.90
N SER A 770 67.36 -25.25 -8.58
CA SER A 770 66.76 -24.39 -7.56
C SER A 770 67.57 -23.10 -7.19
N PRO A 771 67.27 -22.43 -6.04
CA PRO A 771 66.71 -21.08 -5.84
C PRO A 771 67.84 -20.08 -5.41
N PRO A 772 67.69 -18.91 -4.71
CA PRO A 772 66.53 -18.24 -4.11
C PRO A 772 66.52 -16.67 -4.18
N THR A 773 65.59 -16.05 -3.47
CA THR A 773 65.59 -14.71 -2.83
C THR A 773 66.42 -13.54 -3.41
N SER A 774 65.74 -12.41 -3.68
CA SER A 774 65.99 -11.05 -3.14
C SER A 774 66.02 -9.91 -4.17
N ARG A 775 65.11 -8.94 -3.94
CA ARG A 775 65.29 -7.47 -4.01
C ARG A 775 65.67 -6.76 -5.32
N THR A 776 64.90 -5.67 -5.56
CA THR A 776 65.22 -4.43 -6.33
C THR A 776 65.34 -4.65 -7.84
N THR A 777 64.83 -3.83 -8.76
CA THR A 777 64.56 -2.39 -8.85
C THR A 777 63.68 -2.15 -10.09
N VAL A 778 62.81 -1.13 -10.01
CA VAL A 778 62.57 -0.05 -11.00
C VAL A 778 62.98 -0.34 -12.46
N THR A 779 62.05 -0.26 -13.41
CA THR A 779 61.93 0.85 -14.41
C THR A 779 60.91 0.54 -15.51
N ASN A 780 60.03 1.52 -15.73
CA ASN A 780 59.58 2.07 -17.02
C ASN A 780 58.75 1.19 -17.97
N THR A 781 57.43 1.43 -18.02
CA THR A 781 56.69 2.41 -18.86
C THR A 781 56.42 1.88 -20.25
N SER A 782 55.15 1.56 -20.54
CA SER A 782 54.30 2.39 -21.43
C SER A 782 53.04 1.61 -21.84
N ASP A 783 51.90 2.22 -21.51
CA ASP A 783 50.69 2.31 -22.32
C ASP A 783 49.71 1.11 -22.46
N LEU A 784 48.47 1.45 -22.07
CA LEU A 784 47.16 0.85 -22.39
C LEU A 784 46.64 -0.29 -21.52
N ASN A 785 46.61 -0.13 -20.19
CA ASN A 785 45.72 -0.97 -19.36
C ASN A 785 45.26 -0.41 -18.00
N ASP A 786 45.01 0.91 -17.88
CA ASP A 786 44.59 1.49 -16.59
C ASP A 786 43.16 2.03 -16.61
N SER A 787 42.19 1.12 -16.55
CA SER A 787 40.78 1.42 -16.30
C SER A 787 40.47 1.55 -14.80
N ARG A 788 41.47 1.89 -13.97
CA ARG A 788 41.36 1.81 -12.50
C ARG A 788 41.90 3.01 -11.70
N GLU A 789 42.08 4.17 -12.33
CA GLU A 789 42.32 5.44 -11.61
C GLU A 789 41.12 6.39 -11.76
N ILE A 790 40.08 6.17 -10.96
CA ILE A 790 38.95 7.09 -10.83
C ILE A 790 39.45 8.34 -10.09
N ASN A 791 39.26 9.53 -10.66
CA ASN A 791 39.60 10.78 -9.99
C ASN A 791 38.77 10.89 -8.69
N PHE A 792 39.43 10.72 -7.53
CA PHE A 792 38.78 10.72 -6.22
C PHE A 792 38.04 12.04 -5.93
N GLU A 793 38.44 13.17 -6.52
CA GLU A 793 37.72 14.43 -6.40
C GLU A 793 36.39 14.39 -7.16
N TYR A 794 36.38 13.79 -8.36
CA TYR A 794 35.17 13.61 -9.14
C TYR A 794 34.22 12.61 -8.48
N LEU A 795 34.75 11.49 -7.98
CA LEU A 795 33.95 10.50 -7.25
C LEU A 795 33.33 11.10 -5.98
N LYS A 796 34.11 11.88 -5.21
CA LYS A 796 33.60 12.60 -4.04
C LYS A 796 32.47 13.55 -4.43
N HIS A 797 32.60 14.29 -5.53
CA HIS A 797 31.53 15.19 -5.99
C HIS A 797 30.27 14.42 -6.40
N VAL A 798 30.40 13.32 -7.15
CA VAL A 798 29.26 12.53 -7.62
C VAL A 798 28.53 11.86 -6.45
N VAL A 799 29.26 11.30 -5.48
CA VAL A 799 28.66 10.71 -4.27
C VAL A 799 27.99 11.76 -3.40
N LEU A 800 28.64 12.92 -3.17
CA LEU A 800 28.06 14.00 -2.38
C LEU A 800 26.79 14.54 -3.05
N LYS A 801 26.81 14.72 -4.38
CA LYS A 801 25.65 15.13 -5.16
C LYS A 801 24.54 14.09 -5.06
N PHE A 802 24.83 12.80 -5.24
CA PHE A 802 23.86 11.73 -5.09
C PHE A 802 23.18 11.73 -3.72
N MET A 803 23.94 11.93 -2.63
CA MET A 803 23.39 11.94 -1.26
C MET A 803 22.61 13.21 -0.90
N SER A 804 22.85 14.33 -1.59
CA SER A 804 22.22 15.62 -1.32
C SER A 804 21.12 16.01 -2.32
N SER A 805 20.94 15.22 -3.39
CA SER A 805 19.91 15.43 -4.41
C SER A 805 18.53 14.96 -3.93
N ARG A 806 17.46 15.45 -4.56
CA ARG A 806 16.10 14.92 -4.35
C ARG A 806 16.01 13.49 -4.89
N ASP A 807 15.14 12.66 -4.32
CA ASP A 807 15.05 11.23 -4.66
C ASP A 807 14.94 10.99 -6.19
N ALA A 808 14.16 11.80 -6.93
CA ALA A 808 14.03 11.69 -8.40
C ALA A 808 15.34 12.00 -9.16
N GLU A 809 16.13 12.96 -8.69
CA GLU A 809 17.43 13.32 -9.28
C GLU A 809 18.50 12.29 -8.90
N ALA A 810 18.47 11.81 -7.65
CA ALA A 810 19.35 10.72 -7.20
C ALA A 810 19.13 9.45 -8.03
N TYR A 811 17.89 9.14 -8.41
CA TYR A 811 17.56 7.99 -9.26
C TYR A 811 18.25 8.04 -10.63
N GLN A 812 18.35 9.23 -11.24
CA GLN A 812 19.07 9.41 -12.51
C GLN A 812 20.59 9.27 -12.37
N LEU A 813 21.13 9.57 -11.18
CA LEU A 813 22.55 9.48 -10.86
C LEU A 813 23.00 8.05 -10.50
N ILE A 814 22.08 7.11 -10.26
CA ILE A 814 22.40 5.71 -9.92
C ILE A 814 23.39 5.11 -10.92
N ARG A 815 23.13 5.27 -12.23
CA ARG A 815 23.97 4.66 -13.28
C ARG A 815 25.38 5.26 -13.32
N ALA A 816 25.52 6.54 -12.98
CA ALA A 816 26.83 7.18 -12.87
C ALA A 816 27.59 6.69 -11.62
N VAL A 817 26.90 6.55 -10.49
CA VAL A 817 27.48 6.01 -9.25
C VAL A 817 27.86 4.53 -9.43
N SER A 818 27.03 3.71 -10.06
CA SER A 818 27.31 2.30 -10.34
C SER A 818 28.58 2.12 -11.18
N VAL A 819 28.76 2.93 -12.22
CA VAL A 819 29.94 2.86 -13.09
C VAL A 819 31.19 3.39 -12.38
N LEU A 820 31.07 4.45 -11.58
CA LEU A 820 32.21 5.04 -10.87
C LEU A 820 32.65 4.25 -9.63
N LEU A 821 31.76 3.49 -9.01
CA LEU A 821 32.06 2.63 -7.85
C LEU A 821 32.13 1.14 -8.19
N ASN A 822 31.96 0.77 -9.46
CA ASN A 822 31.92 -0.61 -9.94
C ASN A 822 30.88 -1.48 -9.21
N PHE A 823 29.66 -0.99 -9.05
CA PHE A 823 28.58 -1.78 -8.47
C PHE A 823 28.21 -2.96 -9.35
N THR A 824 27.87 -4.09 -8.73
CA THR A 824 27.25 -5.20 -9.44
C THR A 824 25.82 -4.84 -9.84
N ARG A 825 25.23 -5.60 -10.77
CA ARG A 825 23.84 -5.36 -11.19
C ARG A 825 22.86 -5.48 -10.02
N GLU A 826 23.15 -6.38 -9.10
CA GLU A 826 22.35 -6.59 -7.89
C GLU A 826 22.43 -5.38 -6.93
N GLU A 827 23.62 -4.78 -6.79
CA GLU A 827 23.83 -3.58 -5.97
C GLU A 827 23.17 -2.34 -6.59
N GLU A 828 23.24 -2.18 -7.92
CA GLU A 828 22.54 -1.13 -8.65
C GLU A 828 21.02 -1.25 -8.51
N ASP A 829 20.47 -2.45 -8.66
CA ASP A 829 19.03 -2.70 -8.57
C ASP A 829 18.52 -2.54 -7.13
N MET A 830 19.35 -2.82 -6.11
CA MET A 830 19.01 -2.54 -4.71
C MET A 830 18.82 -1.04 -4.45
N LEU A 831 19.70 -0.20 -5.02
CA LEU A 831 19.58 1.26 -4.89
C LEU A 831 18.34 1.78 -5.63
N LYS A 832 18.04 1.26 -6.82
CA LYS A 832 16.81 1.61 -7.55
C LYS A 832 15.56 1.27 -6.76
N GLN A 833 15.46 0.03 -6.25
CA GLN A 833 14.31 -0.41 -5.45
C GLN A 833 14.15 0.42 -4.17
N THR A 834 15.26 0.82 -3.54
CA THR A 834 15.22 1.65 -2.32
C THR A 834 14.75 3.08 -2.60
N LEU A 835 15.17 3.68 -3.72
CA LEU A 835 14.73 5.02 -4.15
C LEU A 835 13.30 5.01 -4.68
N GLU A 836 12.90 3.98 -5.44
CA GLU A 836 11.51 3.75 -5.87
C GLU A 836 10.57 3.56 -4.69
N TYR A 837 11.00 2.83 -3.65
CA TYR A 837 10.26 2.73 -2.41
C TYR A 837 10.08 4.09 -1.73
N LYS A 838 11.15 4.90 -1.62
CA LYS A 838 11.07 6.25 -1.02
C LYS A 838 10.16 7.21 -1.81
N MET A 839 10.10 7.05 -3.13
CA MET A 839 9.21 7.83 -3.99
C MET A 839 7.78 7.27 -4.07
N SER A 840 7.55 6.05 -3.59
CA SER A 840 6.25 5.38 -3.59
C SER A 840 5.55 5.53 -2.24
N TRP A 841 4.26 5.89 -2.25
CA TRP A 841 3.45 6.02 -1.03
C TRP A 841 3.05 4.66 -0.43
N PHE A 842 3.06 3.58 -1.22
CA PHE A 842 2.43 2.30 -0.86
C PHE A 842 3.36 1.06 -0.88
N GLY A 843 4.68 1.26 -0.95
CA GLY A 843 5.64 0.14 -0.93
C GLY A 843 5.91 -0.41 0.48
N SER A 844 6.44 -1.63 0.58
CA SER A 844 7.13 -2.15 1.76
C SER A 844 8.65 -2.07 1.54
N LYS A 845 9.41 -1.75 2.60
CA LYS A 845 10.86 -1.51 2.51
C LYS A 845 11.58 -2.73 1.91
N PRO A 846 12.36 -2.60 0.83
CA PRO A 846 13.04 -3.73 0.21
C PRO A 846 14.00 -4.40 1.20
N SER A 847 13.96 -5.73 1.28
CA SER A 847 14.81 -6.51 2.21
C SER A 847 16.18 -6.77 1.59
N PRO A 848 17.29 -6.53 2.32
CA PRO A 848 18.62 -6.80 1.78
C PRO A 848 18.83 -8.31 1.68
N LYS A 849 18.75 -8.86 0.47
CA LYS A 849 19.16 -10.25 0.20
C LYS A 849 20.69 -10.30 0.16
N GLY A 850 21.28 -10.67 1.29
CA GLY A 850 22.64 -11.21 1.38
C GLY A 850 23.78 -10.25 1.04
N ILE A 851 24.22 -9.45 2.01
CA ILE A 851 25.59 -8.91 2.05
C ILE A 851 26.22 -9.32 3.39
N ILE A 852 27.41 -9.90 3.30
CA ILE A 852 28.28 -10.27 4.43
C ILE A 852 28.58 -9.00 5.24
N ARG A 853 28.21 -9.01 6.52
CA ARG A 853 28.57 -7.98 7.50
C ARG A 853 30.11 -7.89 7.60
N PRO A 854 30.73 -6.69 7.46
CA PRO A 854 32.05 -6.47 8.02
C PRO A 854 31.90 -6.45 9.55
N SER A 855 32.62 -7.35 10.22
CA SER A 855 32.68 -7.46 11.67
C SER A 855 33.17 -6.14 12.30
N ILE A 856 32.28 -5.42 12.97
CA ILE A 856 32.66 -4.38 13.93
C ILE A 856 32.03 -4.77 15.27
N SER A 857 32.81 -5.49 16.05
CA SER A 857 32.58 -5.73 17.47
C SER A 857 32.81 -4.42 18.23
N GLY A 858 31.72 -3.83 18.74
CA GLY A 858 31.74 -2.74 19.70
C GLY A 858 30.39 -2.72 20.42
N ALA A 859 30.39 -3.11 21.69
CA ALA A 859 29.19 -3.25 22.52
C ALA A 859 28.50 -1.88 22.74
N PRO A 860 27.15 -1.82 22.81
CA PRO A 860 26.47 -0.62 23.29
C PRO A 860 26.37 -0.66 24.82
N THR A 861 27.05 0.29 25.45
CA THR A 861 26.83 0.70 26.83
C THR A 861 25.42 1.25 27.01
N HIS A 862 24.74 0.69 28.00
CA HIS A 862 23.48 1.14 28.58
C HIS A 862 23.59 2.58 29.07
N TRP A 863 22.70 3.49 28.66
CA TRP A 863 22.45 4.76 29.34
C TRP A 863 20.95 5.03 29.42
N SER A 864 20.54 5.46 30.61
CA SER A 864 19.19 5.84 31.07
C SER A 864 18.56 6.97 30.28
#